data_AF-A0A0A1MM46-F1
#
_entry.id   AF-A0A0A1MM46-F1
#
_cell.length_a   1.000
_cell.length_b   1.000
_cell.length_c   1.000
_cell.angle_alpha   90.00
_cell.angle_beta   90.00
_cell.angle_gamma   90.00
#
_symmetry.space_group_name_H-M   'P 1'
#
loop_
_entity.id
_entity.type
_entity.pdbx_description
1 polymer ?
#
loop_
_entity_poly.entity_id
_entity_poly.type
_entity_poly.pdbx_seq_one_letter_code
_entity_poly.pdbx_strand_id
1 'polypeptide(L)'
;MSNNSKPENTEVEVKSTKRSLKGYQLKVFITIASFMSLFHLFVLGFYPITPWVLYTVHVGLGAILVFLVYPFKKSTKSESVTIVDMLLILSVIFAGTYLILEMDQLIYRIGVAPTNLDLIVSILLIGVVLEITRRTTGLILPILAILFILYSYFGAYFPGILEHRGYGWDRVLSYLISLEGIFSVPIGASASFVFLFILFGAFLAESGGSKFFINFAIGATGGKRGGPAKAAVLSSALFGSVSGNSVANVVSTGVFTIPLMKKIGYSPRYAGAIESVASTGGQIMPPILGSAAFIMAQLVGVAYLDIVAASVIPALLYFVTVIIIIDLQAAKLGLKGMPSHMLPNLKQIIIKEGYLFIPLLVLIFVMTVLKASPIKAAIWAIASIIVVTIWRKKTRLGPKRIIKSLSNGADSALGMIAACATAGIIIGVLNLTGAGLKFASLIISFSGGHLSIALVLTMCATIILGMGLPTTAAYLITAAVVAPALIQMGVDPIGAHMFVFYFACLSAFTPPVALAAYAAAGISQAKPMQVAMTAMKVGIVAFIIPFVFVYGPAILLNGSVMEIILATITALAGAFMLASAVEGWFLAAKASIVVRILLISSALMMIIPGILTDIIGIAIVVLAVFYQIIVKKKRTHIKQEEENAI
;
A
#
# COMPACT_ATOMS: atom_id res chain seq x y z
N MET A 1 14.70 48.31 -18.84
CA MET A 1 13.61 47.47 -19.40
C MET A 1 13.52 46.20 -18.59
N SER A 2 12.46 46.06 -17.79
CA SER A 2 12.20 44.90 -16.93
C SER A 2 11.77 43.70 -17.78
N ASN A 3 12.57 42.63 -17.80
CA ASN A 3 12.15 41.40 -18.45
C ASN A 3 11.47 40.49 -17.42
N ASN A 4 10.14 40.44 -17.54
CA ASN A 4 9.22 39.78 -16.64
C ASN A 4 9.10 38.30 -17.08
N SER A 5 10.04 37.44 -16.68
CA SER A 5 9.94 36.00 -16.94
C SER A 5 8.98 35.35 -15.93
N LYS A 6 7.73 35.15 -16.36
CA LYS A 6 6.79 34.25 -15.69
C LYS A 6 7.45 32.86 -15.54
N PRO A 7 7.35 32.20 -14.37
CA PRO A 7 7.77 30.81 -14.27
C PRO A 7 6.82 29.94 -15.10
N GLU A 8 7.33 29.32 -16.16
CA GLU A 8 6.65 28.22 -16.85
C GLU A 8 6.46 27.06 -15.88
N ASN A 9 5.24 26.88 -15.39
CA ASN A 9 4.79 25.62 -14.80
C ASN A 9 4.75 24.58 -15.92
N THR A 10 5.88 23.91 -16.17
CA THR A 10 5.91 22.66 -16.91
C THR A 10 5.28 21.59 -16.01
N GLU A 11 3.96 21.43 -16.12
CA GLU A 11 3.27 20.28 -15.54
C GLU A 11 3.87 19.02 -16.15
N VAL A 12 4.53 18.22 -15.31
CA VAL A 12 5.08 16.92 -15.69
C VAL A 12 3.91 16.02 -16.04
N GLU A 13 3.64 15.84 -17.34
CA GLU A 13 2.60 14.94 -17.86
C GLU A 13 3.00 13.49 -17.54
N VAL A 14 2.58 12.99 -16.38
CA VAL A 14 2.52 11.55 -16.11
C VAL A 14 1.52 10.98 -17.12
N LYS A 15 1.99 10.23 -18.12
CA LYS A 15 1.13 9.62 -19.16
C LYS A 15 -0.06 8.92 -18.51
N SER A 16 -1.23 9.58 -18.57
CA SER A 16 -2.46 9.05 -17.99
C SER A 16 -2.92 7.86 -18.82
N THR A 17 -3.19 6.73 -18.17
CA THR A 17 -3.78 5.54 -18.80
C THR A 17 -5.30 5.67 -19.00
N LYS A 18 -5.89 6.80 -18.60
CA LYS A 18 -7.34 7.08 -18.65
C LYS A 18 -7.70 7.96 -19.84
N ARG A 19 -8.95 7.85 -20.30
CA ARG A 19 -9.55 8.75 -21.29
C ARG A 19 -9.75 10.15 -20.72
N SER A 20 -9.61 11.16 -21.58
CA SER A 20 -10.01 12.54 -21.29
C SER A 20 -11.49 12.75 -21.68
N LEU A 21 -12.42 12.26 -20.85
CA LEU A 21 -13.86 12.37 -21.11
C LEU A 21 -14.29 13.84 -21.17
N LYS A 22 -15.08 14.22 -22.17
CA LYS A 22 -15.62 15.57 -22.37
C LYS A 22 -17.15 15.54 -22.57
N GLY A 23 -17.80 16.68 -22.35
CA GLY A 23 -19.22 16.88 -22.65
C GLY A 23 -20.16 15.90 -21.92
N TYR A 24 -21.00 15.22 -22.69
CA TYR A 24 -22.02 14.30 -22.16
C TYR A 24 -21.41 13.06 -21.49
N GLN A 25 -20.34 12.49 -22.03
CA GLN A 25 -19.70 11.28 -21.47
C GLN A 25 -19.14 11.52 -20.06
N LEU A 26 -18.56 12.71 -19.84
CA LEU A 26 -18.10 13.11 -18.51
C LEU A 26 -19.26 13.23 -17.52
N LYS A 27 -20.41 13.78 -17.95
CA LYS A 27 -21.62 13.86 -17.10
C LYS A 27 -22.14 12.48 -16.74
N VAL A 28 -22.18 11.55 -17.69
CA VAL A 28 -22.59 10.15 -17.45
C VAL A 28 -21.66 9.50 -16.43
N PHE A 29 -20.35 9.60 -16.63
CA PHE A 29 -19.37 9.06 -15.68
C PHE A 29 -19.56 9.62 -14.27
N ILE A 30 -19.61 10.96 -14.13
CA ILE A 30 -19.78 11.62 -12.82
C ILE A 30 -21.09 11.16 -12.17
N THR A 31 -22.17 11.00 -12.95
CA THR A 31 -23.48 10.58 -12.44
C THR A 31 -23.42 9.15 -11.90
N ILE A 32 -22.89 8.20 -12.67
CA ILE A 32 -22.78 6.79 -12.25
C ILE A 32 -21.81 6.65 -11.06
N ALA A 33 -20.68 7.37 -11.10
CA ALA A 33 -19.69 7.35 -10.03
C ALA A 33 -20.23 7.94 -8.72
N SER A 34 -21.00 9.02 -8.81
CA SER A 34 -21.67 9.62 -7.65
C SER A 34 -22.79 8.70 -7.14
N PHE A 35 -23.57 8.10 -8.03
CA PHE A 35 -24.59 7.11 -7.68
C PHE A 35 -24.00 5.93 -6.94
N MET A 36 -22.90 5.35 -7.45
CA MET A 36 -22.19 4.26 -6.77
C MET A 36 -21.76 4.66 -5.36
N SER A 37 -21.23 5.87 -5.18
CA SER A 37 -20.81 6.35 -3.86
C SER A 37 -21.98 6.54 -2.90
N LEU A 38 -23.07 7.13 -3.38
CA LEU A 38 -24.30 7.31 -2.59
C LEU A 38 -24.95 5.97 -2.26
N PHE A 39 -24.97 5.02 -3.20
CA PHE A 39 -25.45 3.66 -2.98
C PHE A 39 -24.74 2.99 -1.82
N HIS A 40 -23.40 3.01 -1.80
CA HIS A 40 -22.64 2.43 -0.69
C HIS A 40 -22.89 3.16 0.64
N LEU A 41 -22.89 4.49 0.64
CA LEU A 41 -23.20 5.26 1.86
C LEU A 41 -24.60 4.96 2.40
N PHE A 42 -25.58 4.79 1.51
CA PHE A 42 -26.96 4.51 1.89
C PHE A 42 -27.15 3.06 2.39
N VAL A 43 -26.71 2.09 1.60
CA VAL A 43 -26.88 0.67 1.91
C VAL A 43 -26.09 0.27 3.16
N LEU A 44 -24.85 0.74 3.30
CA LEU A 44 -24.01 0.38 4.45
C LEU A 44 -24.37 1.18 5.70
N GLY A 45 -24.95 2.37 5.55
CA GLY A 45 -25.31 3.26 6.65
C GLY A 45 -26.73 3.07 7.18
N PHE A 46 -27.69 2.78 6.30
CA PHE A 46 -29.13 2.90 6.60
C PHE A 46 -29.95 1.68 6.18
N TYR A 47 -29.61 1.02 5.06
CA TYR A 47 -30.40 -0.10 4.54
C TYR A 47 -29.50 -1.28 4.11
N PRO A 48 -29.06 -2.12 5.06
CA PRO A 48 -28.22 -3.27 4.76
C PRO A 48 -28.94 -4.25 3.82
N ILE A 49 -28.25 -4.68 2.76
CA ILE A 49 -28.75 -5.67 1.80
C ILE A 49 -27.88 -6.93 1.84
N THR A 50 -28.34 -7.99 1.18
CA THR A 50 -27.60 -9.26 1.14
C THR A 50 -26.25 -9.10 0.43
N PRO A 51 -25.21 -9.85 0.86
CA PRO A 51 -23.89 -9.85 0.23
C PRO A 51 -23.94 -10.09 -1.28
N TRP A 52 -24.76 -11.03 -1.73
CA TRP A 52 -24.98 -11.32 -3.15
C TRP A 52 -25.30 -10.06 -3.94
N VAL A 53 -26.35 -9.31 -3.54
CA VAL A 53 -26.75 -8.10 -4.26
C VAL A 53 -25.70 -7.00 -4.14
N LEU A 54 -25.16 -6.78 -2.94
CA LEU A 54 -24.12 -5.77 -2.71
C LEU A 54 -22.90 -5.99 -3.61
N TYR A 55 -22.42 -7.23 -3.69
CA TYR A 55 -21.19 -7.58 -4.40
C TYR A 55 -21.41 -7.53 -5.92
N THR A 56 -22.55 -8.02 -6.41
CA THR A 56 -22.91 -7.91 -7.82
C THR A 56 -23.05 -6.45 -8.26
N VAL A 57 -23.75 -5.61 -7.49
CA VAL A 57 -23.89 -4.17 -7.82
C VAL A 57 -22.54 -3.45 -7.74
N HIS A 58 -21.71 -3.78 -6.74
CA HIS A 58 -20.39 -3.18 -6.57
C HIS A 58 -19.45 -3.47 -7.74
N VAL A 59 -19.32 -4.75 -8.14
CA VAL A 59 -18.52 -5.15 -9.30
C VAL A 59 -19.13 -4.62 -10.60
N GLY A 60 -20.45 -4.66 -10.75
CA GLY A 60 -21.16 -4.18 -11.93
C GLY A 60 -20.95 -2.69 -12.19
N LEU A 61 -21.19 -1.85 -11.18
CA LEU A 61 -20.96 -0.39 -11.28
C LEU A 61 -19.48 -0.08 -11.51
N GLY A 62 -18.57 -0.78 -10.82
CA GLY A 62 -17.13 -0.65 -11.04
C GLY A 62 -16.74 -0.98 -12.48
N ALA A 63 -17.23 -2.09 -13.04
CA ALA A 63 -16.94 -2.50 -14.40
C ALA A 63 -17.45 -1.50 -15.45
N ILE A 64 -18.68 -0.99 -15.27
CA ILE A 64 -19.24 0.06 -16.14
C ILE A 64 -18.33 1.30 -16.13
N LEU A 65 -17.94 1.78 -14.95
CA LEU A 65 -17.06 2.94 -14.81
C LEU A 65 -15.68 2.69 -15.43
N VAL A 66 -15.12 1.48 -15.30
CA VAL A 66 -13.86 1.11 -15.95
C VAL A 66 -13.98 1.20 -17.47
N PHE A 67 -15.04 0.65 -18.06
CA PHE A 67 -15.23 0.70 -19.51
C PHE A 67 -15.47 2.10 -20.06
N LEU A 68 -16.03 3.00 -19.26
CA LEU A 68 -16.16 4.42 -19.60
C LEU A 68 -14.79 5.13 -19.59
N VAL A 69 -13.98 4.94 -18.55
CA VAL A 69 -12.78 5.76 -18.33
C VAL A 69 -11.46 5.15 -18.82
N TYR A 70 -11.37 3.82 -18.97
CA TYR A 70 -10.15 3.15 -19.46
C TYR A 70 -10.31 2.63 -20.89
N PRO A 71 -9.47 3.07 -21.84
CA PRO A 71 -9.55 2.63 -23.23
C PRO A 71 -9.04 1.20 -23.43
N PHE A 72 -9.56 0.53 -24.47
CA PHE A 72 -9.16 -0.84 -24.81
C PHE A 72 -7.66 -0.97 -25.16
N LYS A 73 -7.12 -0.03 -25.96
CA LYS A 73 -5.68 0.11 -26.23
C LYS A 73 -5.14 1.32 -25.46
N LYS A 74 -3.93 1.18 -24.91
CA LYS A 74 -3.15 2.26 -24.29
C LYS A 74 -2.65 3.25 -25.36
N SER A 75 -3.55 3.86 -26.11
CA SER A 75 -3.25 4.95 -27.04
C SER A 75 -3.80 6.25 -26.44
N THR A 76 -2.88 7.13 -26.08
CA THR A 76 -3.15 8.50 -25.64
C THR A 76 -3.99 9.21 -26.71
N LYS A 77 -5.11 9.85 -26.30
CA LYS A 77 -6.09 10.60 -27.12
C LYS A 77 -7.39 9.88 -27.57
N SER A 78 -7.79 8.77 -26.95
CA SER A 78 -9.18 8.31 -27.12
C SER A 78 -10.12 9.18 -26.30
N GLU A 79 -10.86 10.07 -26.97
CA GLU A 79 -11.84 10.97 -26.33
C GLU A 79 -13.22 10.32 -26.15
N SER A 80 -13.52 9.21 -26.83
CA SER A 80 -14.84 8.58 -26.85
C SER A 80 -14.86 7.11 -26.39
N VAL A 81 -16.00 6.71 -25.83
CA VAL A 81 -16.35 5.31 -25.53
C VAL A 81 -16.60 4.57 -26.85
N THR A 82 -16.00 3.39 -27.01
CA THR A 82 -16.10 2.61 -28.26
C THR A 82 -17.30 1.67 -28.23
N ILE A 83 -17.70 1.15 -29.41
CA ILE A 83 -18.78 0.16 -29.52
C ILE A 83 -18.45 -1.10 -28.69
N VAL A 84 -17.18 -1.52 -28.68
CA VAL A 84 -16.72 -2.66 -27.86
C VAL A 84 -16.98 -2.41 -26.38
N ASP A 85 -16.74 -1.18 -25.90
CA ASP A 85 -17.03 -0.83 -24.51
C ASP A 85 -18.52 -0.84 -24.21
N MET A 86 -19.35 -0.39 -25.15
CA MET A 86 -20.81 -0.45 -25.00
C MET A 86 -21.32 -1.88 -24.94
N LEU A 87 -20.79 -2.79 -25.77
CA LEU A 87 -21.14 -4.22 -25.72
C LEU A 87 -20.70 -4.87 -24.40
N LEU A 88 -19.52 -4.53 -23.88
CA LEU A 88 -19.06 -5.01 -22.58
C LEU A 88 -19.92 -4.46 -21.44
N ILE A 89 -20.32 -3.19 -21.50
CA ILE A 89 -21.25 -2.58 -20.53
C ILE A 89 -22.60 -3.31 -20.56
N LEU A 90 -23.16 -3.58 -21.74
CA LEU A 90 -24.41 -4.33 -21.86
C LEU A 90 -24.26 -5.76 -21.31
N SER A 91 -23.12 -6.40 -21.53
CA SER A 91 -22.82 -7.73 -20.98
C SER A 91 -22.78 -7.72 -19.45
N VAL A 92 -22.20 -6.67 -18.84
CA VAL A 92 -22.20 -6.50 -17.37
C VAL A 92 -23.62 -6.31 -16.84
N ILE A 93 -24.42 -5.46 -17.49
CA ILE A 93 -25.80 -5.18 -17.07
C ILE A 93 -26.63 -6.45 -17.16
N PHE A 94 -26.51 -7.19 -18.27
CA PHE A 94 -27.19 -8.46 -18.46
C PHE A 94 -26.80 -9.50 -17.41
N ALA A 95 -25.50 -9.77 -17.24
CA ALA A 95 -24.99 -10.74 -16.27
C ALA A 95 -25.38 -10.37 -14.83
N GLY A 96 -25.22 -9.09 -14.45
CA GLY A 96 -25.57 -8.62 -13.11
C GLY A 96 -27.06 -8.71 -12.81
N THR A 97 -27.92 -8.36 -13.79
CA THR A 97 -29.37 -8.48 -13.64
C THR A 97 -29.78 -9.94 -13.49
N TYR A 98 -29.21 -10.84 -14.31
CA TYR A 98 -29.46 -12.28 -14.22
C TYR A 98 -29.11 -12.83 -12.83
N LEU A 99 -27.93 -12.51 -12.31
CA LEU A 99 -27.50 -12.98 -10.98
C LEU A 99 -28.41 -12.52 -9.85
N ILE A 100 -28.94 -11.28 -9.93
CA ILE A 100 -29.85 -10.74 -8.92
C ILE A 100 -31.23 -11.40 -9.01
N LEU A 101 -31.76 -11.61 -10.22
CA LEU A 101 -33.09 -12.20 -10.42
C LEU A 101 -33.13 -13.71 -10.12
N GLU A 102 -32.08 -14.44 -10.48
CA GLU A 102 -32.00 -15.90 -10.34
C GLU A 102 -31.34 -16.35 -9.03
N MET A 103 -31.01 -15.41 -8.14
CA MET A 103 -30.22 -15.65 -6.92
C MET A 103 -30.73 -16.85 -6.11
N ASP A 104 -32.05 -16.92 -5.86
CA ASP A 104 -32.65 -17.96 -5.03
C ASP A 104 -32.48 -19.37 -5.61
N GLN A 105 -32.43 -19.50 -6.94
CA GLN A 105 -32.22 -20.78 -7.61
C GLN A 105 -30.73 -21.08 -7.83
N LEU A 106 -29.94 -20.06 -8.16
CA LEU A 106 -28.50 -20.16 -8.41
C LEU A 106 -27.77 -20.79 -7.23
N ILE A 107 -28.13 -20.43 -5.99
CA ILE A 107 -27.52 -20.96 -4.77
C ILE A 107 -27.56 -22.49 -4.69
N TYR A 108 -28.61 -23.13 -5.23
CA TYR A 108 -28.75 -24.60 -5.19
C TYR A 108 -28.09 -25.33 -6.35
N ARG A 109 -27.80 -24.67 -7.49
CA ARG A 109 -27.29 -25.32 -8.71
C ARG A 109 -25.85 -24.98 -9.08
N ILE A 110 -25.29 -23.88 -8.55
CA ILE A 110 -23.89 -23.47 -8.76
C ILE A 110 -22.92 -24.59 -8.41
N GLY A 111 -21.99 -24.89 -9.34
CA GLY A 111 -20.95 -25.91 -9.12
C GLY A 111 -21.44 -27.36 -9.06
N VAL A 112 -22.74 -27.61 -9.26
CA VAL A 112 -23.37 -28.94 -9.17
C VAL A 112 -24.10 -29.29 -10.46
N ALA A 113 -25.10 -28.49 -10.85
CA ALA A 113 -25.94 -28.74 -12.01
C ALA A 113 -26.37 -27.43 -12.71
N PRO A 114 -25.42 -26.64 -13.24
CA PRO A 114 -25.71 -25.36 -13.87
C PRO A 114 -26.51 -25.53 -15.16
N THR A 115 -27.42 -24.59 -15.41
CA THR A 115 -28.11 -24.45 -16.70
C THR A 115 -27.18 -23.87 -17.76
N ASN A 116 -27.54 -24.01 -19.04
CA ASN A 116 -26.79 -23.38 -20.14
C ASN A 116 -26.68 -21.87 -19.98
N LEU A 117 -27.72 -21.23 -19.43
CA LEU A 117 -27.72 -19.78 -19.22
C LEU A 117 -26.77 -19.38 -18.08
N ASP A 118 -26.69 -20.17 -17.01
CA ASP A 118 -25.69 -19.96 -15.94
C ASP A 118 -24.27 -20.00 -16.51
N LEU A 119 -23.99 -20.94 -17.41
CA LEU A 119 -22.67 -21.08 -18.05
C LEU A 119 -22.34 -19.89 -18.96
N ILE A 120 -23.30 -19.43 -19.78
CA ILE A 120 -23.12 -18.24 -20.63
C ILE A 120 -22.82 -17.01 -19.75
N VAL A 121 -23.61 -16.80 -18.71
CA VAL A 121 -23.42 -15.69 -17.77
C VAL A 121 -22.07 -15.80 -17.05
N SER A 122 -21.65 -17.02 -16.69
CA SER A 122 -20.34 -17.26 -16.08
C SER A 122 -19.19 -16.87 -16.99
N ILE A 123 -19.22 -17.28 -18.26
CA ILE A 123 -18.20 -16.94 -19.26
C ILE A 123 -18.16 -15.42 -19.47
N LEU A 124 -19.32 -14.78 -19.62
CA LEU A 124 -19.40 -13.33 -19.79
C LEU A 124 -18.81 -12.59 -18.59
N LEU A 125 -19.18 -12.97 -17.37
CA LEU A 125 -18.73 -12.29 -16.16
C LEU A 125 -17.23 -12.50 -15.92
N ILE A 126 -16.71 -13.72 -16.11
CA ILE A 126 -15.26 -14.01 -16.02
C ILE A 126 -14.51 -13.16 -17.06
N GLY A 127 -14.99 -13.12 -18.31
CA GLY A 127 -14.40 -12.31 -19.38
C GLY A 127 -14.38 -10.82 -19.04
N VAL A 128 -15.49 -10.29 -18.52
CA VAL A 128 -15.61 -8.91 -18.04
C VAL A 128 -14.61 -8.63 -16.93
N VAL A 129 -14.53 -9.50 -15.91
CA VAL A 129 -13.61 -9.34 -14.77
C VAL A 129 -12.15 -9.33 -15.24
N LEU A 130 -11.76 -10.25 -16.12
CA LEU A 130 -10.41 -10.28 -16.68
C LEU A 130 -10.09 -9.02 -17.50
N GLU A 131 -11.05 -8.52 -18.27
CA GLU A 131 -10.87 -7.35 -19.12
C GLU A 131 -10.81 -6.03 -18.32
N ILE A 132 -11.64 -5.83 -17.29
CA ILE A 132 -11.54 -4.65 -16.42
C ILE A 132 -10.22 -4.64 -15.65
N THR A 133 -9.72 -5.81 -15.26
CA THR A 133 -8.43 -5.97 -14.59
C THR A 133 -7.27 -5.69 -15.55
N ARG A 134 -7.35 -6.18 -16.79
CA ARG A 134 -6.36 -5.86 -17.83
C ARG A 134 -6.23 -4.34 -18.05
N ARG A 135 -7.36 -3.64 -18.10
CA ARG A 135 -7.41 -2.18 -18.35
C ARG A 135 -6.92 -1.36 -17.16
N THR A 136 -7.18 -1.79 -15.94
CA THR A 136 -6.85 -1.04 -14.71
C THR A 136 -5.47 -1.38 -14.14
N THR A 137 -5.13 -2.66 -14.05
CA THR A 137 -3.90 -3.15 -13.39
C THR A 137 -2.87 -3.75 -14.36
N GLY A 138 -3.25 -4.02 -15.61
CA GLY A 138 -2.37 -4.63 -16.60
C GLY A 138 -2.54 -6.15 -16.73
N LEU A 139 -1.63 -6.80 -17.46
CA LEU A 139 -1.79 -8.18 -17.93
C LEU A 139 -1.45 -9.26 -16.90
N ILE A 140 -0.67 -8.93 -15.87
CA ILE A 140 -0.11 -9.92 -14.94
C ILE A 140 -1.22 -10.66 -14.19
N LEU A 141 -2.15 -9.92 -13.56
CA LEU A 141 -3.24 -10.51 -12.77
C LEU A 141 -4.24 -11.32 -13.62
N PRO A 142 -4.71 -10.84 -14.79
CA PRO A 142 -5.56 -11.64 -15.68
C PRO A 142 -4.89 -12.91 -16.19
N ILE A 143 -3.61 -12.84 -16.59
CA ILE A 143 -2.87 -14.03 -17.03
C ILE A 143 -2.79 -15.04 -15.90
N LEU A 144 -2.48 -14.59 -14.68
CA LEU A 144 -2.42 -15.48 -13.52
C LEU A 144 -3.79 -16.15 -13.26
N ALA A 145 -4.88 -15.39 -13.29
CA ALA A 145 -6.23 -15.95 -13.13
C ALA A 145 -6.57 -16.98 -14.23
N ILE A 146 -6.21 -16.71 -15.49
CA ILE A 146 -6.38 -17.68 -16.58
C ILE A 146 -5.58 -18.95 -16.32
N LEU A 147 -4.32 -18.83 -15.85
CA LEU A 147 -3.49 -19.99 -15.50
C LEU A 147 -4.12 -20.82 -14.38
N PHE A 148 -4.71 -20.19 -13.36
CA PHE A 148 -5.44 -20.90 -12.31
C PHE A 148 -6.72 -21.56 -12.82
N ILE A 149 -7.50 -20.87 -13.66
CA ILE A 149 -8.67 -21.48 -14.32
C ILE A 149 -8.26 -22.72 -15.11
N LEU A 150 -7.18 -22.64 -15.90
CA LEU A 150 -6.64 -23.78 -16.63
C LEU A 150 -6.15 -24.89 -15.69
N TYR A 151 -5.46 -24.54 -14.60
CA TYR A 151 -5.02 -25.51 -13.58
C TYR A 151 -6.20 -26.29 -12.99
N SER A 152 -7.35 -25.65 -12.75
CA SER A 152 -8.54 -26.33 -12.23
C SER A 152 -9.05 -27.47 -13.14
N TYR A 153 -8.83 -27.36 -14.44
CA TYR A 153 -9.19 -28.39 -15.42
C TYR A 153 -8.04 -29.39 -15.62
N PHE A 154 -6.82 -28.91 -15.87
CA PHE A 154 -5.65 -29.71 -16.22
C PHE A 154 -4.88 -30.27 -15.02
N GLY A 155 -5.43 -30.19 -13.81
CA GLY A 155 -4.76 -30.63 -12.58
C GLY A 155 -4.21 -32.06 -12.60
N ALA A 156 -4.81 -32.96 -13.38
CA ALA A 156 -4.39 -34.37 -13.46
C ALA A 156 -3.05 -34.55 -14.22
N TYR A 157 -2.63 -33.53 -14.98
CA TYR A 157 -1.37 -33.55 -15.73
C TYR A 157 -0.22 -32.89 -14.96
N PHE A 158 -0.49 -32.28 -13.80
CA PHE A 158 0.56 -31.65 -13.00
C PHE A 158 1.32 -32.72 -12.20
N PRO A 159 2.67 -32.66 -12.16
CA PRO A 159 3.45 -33.65 -11.44
C PRO A 159 3.43 -33.42 -9.92
N GLY A 160 3.46 -34.51 -9.15
CA GLY A 160 3.73 -34.53 -7.72
C GLY A 160 2.66 -33.82 -6.88
N ILE A 161 3.08 -33.02 -5.89
CA ILE A 161 2.19 -32.37 -4.91
C ILE A 161 1.11 -31.49 -5.56
N LEU A 162 1.34 -30.98 -6.77
CA LEU A 162 0.37 -30.12 -7.46
C LEU A 162 -0.75 -30.91 -8.14
N GLU A 163 -0.67 -32.24 -8.27
CA GLU A 163 -1.64 -33.09 -8.95
C GLU A 163 -3.02 -33.11 -8.27
N HIS A 164 -4.10 -33.01 -9.04
CA HIS A 164 -5.46 -33.31 -8.58
C HIS A 164 -6.32 -33.86 -9.71
N ARG A 165 -7.47 -34.47 -9.39
CA ARG A 165 -8.36 -35.14 -10.37
C ARG A 165 -8.87 -34.31 -11.57
N GLY A 166 -8.63 -33.00 -11.60
CA GLY A 166 -9.28 -32.06 -12.52
C GLY A 166 -10.77 -31.84 -12.24
N TYR A 167 -11.34 -30.77 -12.77
CA TYR A 167 -12.75 -30.41 -12.67
C TYR A 167 -13.33 -30.03 -14.03
N GLY A 168 -14.56 -30.46 -14.32
CA GLY A 168 -15.27 -30.13 -15.56
C GLY A 168 -15.55 -28.62 -15.71
N TRP A 169 -15.61 -28.14 -16.96
CA TRP A 169 -15.83 -26.72 -17.26
C TRP A 169 -17.15 -26.17 -16.73
N ASP A 170 -18.19 -26.99 -16.77
CA ASP A 170 -19.51 -26.69 -16.21
C ASP A 170 -19.43 -26.34 -14.72
N ARG A 171 -18.74 -27.18 -13.94
CA ARG A 171 -18.51 -26.96 -12.51
C ARG A 171 -17.60 -25.76 -12.28
N VAL A 172 -16.48 -25.66 -12.98
CA VAL A 172 -15.51 -24.57 -12.79
C VAL A 172 -16.15 -23.22 -13.08
N LEU A 173 -16.77 -23.05 -14.25
CA LEU A 173 -17.32 -21.76 -14.68
C LEU A 173 -18.45 -21.31 -13.74
N SER A 174 -19.40 -22.19 -13.43
CA SER A 174 -20.51 -21.86 -12.52
C SER A 174 -20.06 -21.62 -11.09
N TYR A 175 -19.04 -22.34 -10.60
CA TYR A 175 -18.48 -22.12 -9.26
C TYR A 175 -17.80 -20.75 -9.13
N LEU A 176 -17.13 -20.27 -10.18
CA LEU A 176 -16.37 -19.02 -10.13
C LEU A 176 -17.24 -17.76 -10.04
N ILE A 177 -18.54 -17.83 -10.35
CA ILE A 177 -19.49 -16.72 -10.15
C ILE A 177 -20.18 -16.73 -8.78
N SER A 178 -19.75 -17.60 -7.86
CA SER A 178 -20.32 -17.71 -6.52
C SER A 178 -19.66 -16.78 -5.49
N LEU A 179 -20.15 -16.83 -4.25
CA LEU A 179 -19.50 -16.23 -3.07
C LEU A 179 -18.18 -16.93 -2.67
N GLU A 180 -17.81 -18.04 -3.31
CA GLU A 180 -16.49 -18.65 -3.15
C GLU A 180 -15.54 -18.27 -4.30
N GLY A 181 -16.04 -17.63 -5.36
CA GLY A 181 -15.29 -17.19 -6.53
C GLY A 181 -15.14 -15.67 -6.60
N ILE A 182 -15.58 -15.06 -7.71
CA ILE A 182 -15.50 -13.62 -7.98
C ILE A 182 -16.06 -12.79 -6.83
N PHE A 183 -17.18 -13.22 -6.23
CA PHE A 183 -17.88 -12.48 -5.17
C PHE A 183 -17.48 -12.92 -3.76
N SER A 184 -16.29 -13.49 -3.60
CA SER A 184 -15.78 -13.96 -2.31
C SER A 184 -15.26 -12.83 -1.41
N VAL A 185 -14.62 -13.23 -0.31
CA VAL A 185 -14.03 -12.38 0.73
C VAL A 185 -13.35 -11.11 0.20
N PRO A 186 -12.54 -11.11 -0.88
CA PRO A 186 -11.91 -9.89 -1.40
C PRO A 186 -12.93 -8.83 -1.85
N ILE A 187 -13.98 -9.22 -2.55
CA ILE A 187 -15.06 -8.30 -2.95
C ILE A 187 -15.90 -7.90 -1.74
N GLY A 188 -16.10 -8.81 -0.78
CA GLY A 188 -16.72 -8.46 0.50
C GLY A 188 -16.01 -7.32 1.20
N ALA A 189 -14.70 -7.42 1.33
CA ALA A 189 -13.88 -6.36 1.89
C ALA A 189 -13.96 -5.06 1.07
N SER A 190 -13.80 -5.18 -0.25
CA SER A 190 -13.88 -4.08 -1.21
C SER A 190 -15.16 -3.27 -1.05
N ALA A 191 -16.32 -3.95 -1.07
CA ALA A 191 -17.64 -3.36 -1.08
C ALA A 191 -18.07 -2.85 0.29
N SER A 192 -17.70 -3.52 1.38
CA SER A 192 -18.21 -3.19 2.71
C SER A 192 -17.49 -2.03 3.39
N PHE A 193 -16.15 -1.97 3.35
CA PHE A 193 -15.42 -0.93 4.08
C PHE A 193 -14.35 -0.25 3.24
N VAL A 194 -13.60 -0.97 2.38
CA VAL A 194 -12.49 -0.37 1.65
C VAL A 194 -12.96 0.80 0.79
N PHE A 195 -14.09 0.63 0.10
CA PHE A 195 -14.68 1.67 -0.71
C PHE A 195 -14.97 2.95 0.10
N LEU A 196 -15.53 2.82 1.31
CA LEU A 196 -15.83 3.97 2.16
C LEU A 196 -14.57 4.70 2.65
N PHE A 197 -13.47 3.98 2.91
CA PHE A 197 -12.20 4.62 3.29
C PHE A 197 -11.51 5.32 2.10
N ILE A 198 -11.60 4.74 0.89
CA ILE A 198 -11.16 5.44 -0.33
C ILE A 198 -12.00 6.71 -0.55
N LEU A 199 -13.31 6.62 -0.32
CA LEU A 199 -14.21 7.76 -0.41
C LEU A 199 -13.87 8.83 0.62
N PHE A 200 -13.60 8.45 1.88
CA PHE A 200 -13.10 9.34 2.92
C PHE A 200 -11.81 10.06 2.49
N GLY A 201 -10.84 9.33 1.94
CA GLY A 201 -9.61 9.92 1.41
C GLY A 201 -9.87 10.94 0.30
N ALA A 202 -10.83 10.68 -0.60
CA ALA A 202 -11.21 11.60 -1.66
C ALA A 202 -11.83 12.90 -1.10
N PHE A 203 -12.73 12.81 -0.12
CA PHE A 203 -13.30 13.97 0.57
C PHE A 203 -12.22 14.78 1.31
N LEU A 204 -11.29 14.10 1.97
CA LEU A 204 -10.22 14.76 2.72
C LEU A 204 -9.26 15.49 1.76
N ALA A 205 -8.87 14.85 0.66
CA ALA A 205 -8.04 15.46 -0.36
C ALA A 205 -8.73 16.69 -0.98
N GLU A 206 -10.00 16.57 -1.38
CA GLU A 206 -10.75 17.68 -1.95
C GLU A 206 -10.95 18.82 -0.95
N SER A 207 -11.05 18.55 0.37
CA SER A 207 -11.12 19.60 1.40
C SER A 207 -9.83 20.40 1.60
N GLY A 208 -8.72 19.98 0.99
CA GLY A 208 -7.39 20.59 1.14
C GLY A 208 -6.49 19.90 2.19
N GLY A 209 -6.89 18.74 2.71
CA GLY A 209 -6.15 17.99 3.72
C GLY A 209 -4.71 17.64 3.31
N SER A 210 -4.48 17.29 2.03
CA SER A 210 -3.13 16.99 1.53
C SER A 210 -2.16 18.16 1.71
N LYS A 211 -2.59 19.37 1.31
CA LYS A 211 -1.76 20.58 1.44
C LYS A 211 -1.53 20.96 2.90
N PHE A 212 -2.55 20.76 3.74
CA PHE A 212 -2.45 20.96 5.17
C PHE A 212 -1.39 20.06 5.81
N PHE A 213 -1.43 18.75 5.56
CA PHE A 213 -0.45 17.80 6.13
C PHE A 213 0.98 18.10 5.67
N ILE A 214 1.18 18.48 4.41
CA ILE A 214 2.49 18.89 3.89
C ILE A 214 2.99 20.14 4.62
N ASN A 215 2.16 21.18 4.74
CA ASN A 215 2.53 22.43 5.42
C ASN A 215 2.83 22.20 6.91
N PHE A 216 2.02 21.38 7.58
CA PHE A 216 2.24 20.96 8.96
C PHE A 216 3.60 20.24 9.10
N ALA A 217 3.88 19.26 8.25
CA ALA A 217 5.12 18.52 8.28
C ALA A 217 6.35 19.42 8.02
N ILE A 218 6.27 20.30 7.03
CA ILE A 218 7.33 21.28 6.74
C ILE A 218 7.53 22.23 7.93
N GLY A 219 6.46 22.72 8.56
CA GLY A 219 6.56 23.57 9.75
C GLY A 219 7.20 22.83 10.95
N ALA A 220 6.92 21.54 11.10
CA ALA A 220 7.42 20.72 12.21
C ALA A 220 8.88 20.28 12.04
N THR A 221 9.33 19.97 10.82
CA THR A 221 10.65 19.38 10.59
C THR A 221 11.56 20.16 9.64
N GLY A 222 11.03 21.11 8.88
CA GLY A 222 11.73 21.78 7.78
C GLY A 222 13.00 22.54 8.17
N GLY A 223 13.04 23.09 9.39
CA GLY A 223 14.22 23.80 9.92
C GLY A 223 15.34 22.89 10.42
N LYS A 224 15.07 21.58 10.60
CA LYS A 224 16.09 20.61 11.03
C LYS A 224 17.01 20.24 9.87
N ARG A 225 18.19 19.68 10.17
CA ARG A 225 19.05 19.04 9.16
C ARG A 225 18.26 18.03 8.34
N GLY A 226 18.35 18.13 7.00
CA GLY A 226 17.55 17.31 6.09
C GLY A 226 16.04 17.55 6.19
N GLY A 227 15.62 18.71 6.69
CA GLY A 227 14.24 19.01 7.11
C GLY A 227 13.16 18.74 6.06
N PRO A 228 13.31 19.17 4.79
CA PRO A 228 12.39 18.82 3.70
C PRO A 228 12.19 17.32 3.49
N ALA A 229 13.25 16.52 3.63
CA ALA A 229 13.15 15.07 3.52
C ALA A 229 12.42 14.44 4.72
N LYS A 230 12.67 14.95 5.93
CA LYS A 230 11.88 14.55 7.12
C LYS A 230 10.42 14.98 7.02
N ALA A 231 10.16 16.13 6.40
CA ALA A 231 8.82 16.62 6.16
C ALA A 231 8.09 15.71 5.17
N ALA A 232 8.77 15.27 4.11
CA ALA A 232 8.25 14.28 3.18
C ALA A 232 7.80 13.01 3.90
N VAL A 233 8.66 12.46 4.75
CA VAL A 233 8.35 11.27 5.56
C VAL A 233 7.13 11.47 6.43
N LEU A 234 7.05 12.57 7.18
CA LEU A 234 5.93 12.86 8.06
C LEU A 234 4.63 13.15 7.28
N SER A 235 4.68 13.90 6.18
CA SER A 235 3.50 14.18 5.36
C SER A 235 2.98 12.91 4.68
N SER A 236 3.88 12.06 4.18
CA SER A 236 3.51 10.78 3.58
C SER A 236 2.98 9.79 4.60
N ALA A 237 3.44 9.84 5.86
CA ALA A 237 2.84 9.07 6.95
C ALA A 237 1.37 9.47 7.17
N LEU A 238 1.11 10.78 7.34
CA LEU A 238 -0.23 11.31 7.63
C LEU A 238 -1.20 11.17 6.45
N PHE A 239 -0.74 11.43 5.22
CA PHE A 239 -1.57 11.29 4.03
C PHE A 239 -1.70 9.83 3.60
N GLY A 240 -0.63 9.05 3.75
CA GLY A 240 -0.59 7.64 3.42
C GLY A 240 -1.47 6.79 4.33
N SER A 241 -1.52 7.12 5.62
CA SER A 241 -2.41 6.47 6.58
C SER A 241 -3.89 6.69 6.30
N VAL A 242 -4.22 7.55 5.34
CA VAL A 242 -5.58 7.79 4.87
C VAL A 242 -5.80 7.23 3.47
N SER A 243 -4.88 7.50 2.54
CA SER A 243 -5.02 7.08 1.14
C SER A 243 -4.77 5.59 0.94
N GLY A 244 -3.95 4.96 1.79
CA GLY A 244 -3.63 3.52 1.72
C GLY A 244 -3.00 3.09 0.39
N ASN A 245 -2.44 4.02 -0.39
CA ASN A 245 -1.92 3.78 -1.73
C ASN A 245 -0.61 4.54 -1.94
N SER A 246 0.49 3.81 -2.16
CA SER A 246 1.83 4.38 -2.29
C SER A 246 2.00 5.26 -3.51
N VAL A 247 1.47 4.86 -4.68
CA VAL A 247 1.59 5.65 -5.92
C VAL A 247 0.79 6.94 -5.81
N ALA A 248 -0.44 6.87 -5.27
CA ALA A 248 -1.29 8.03 -5.03
C ALA A 248 -0.62 9.02 -4.05
N ASN A 249 0.05 8.49 -3.03
CA ASN A 249 0.81 9.29 -2.08
C ASN A 249 2.00 9.99 -2.76
N VAL A 250 2.82 9.27 -3.54
CA VAL A 250 3.94 9.85 -4.32
C VAL A 250 3.47 10.98 -5.23
N VAL A 251 2.37 10.81 -5.97
CA VAL A 251 1.88 11.86 -6.89
C VAL A 251 1.21 13.03 -6.17
N SER A 252 0.83 12.87 -4.89
CA SER A 252 0.23 13.92 -4.09
C SER A 252 1.29 14.71 -3.31
N THR A 253 2.08 14.05 -2.48
CA THR A 253 3.11 14.69 -1.64
C THR A 253 4.39 14.97 -2.43
N GLY A 254 4.79 14.05 -3.32
CA GLY A 254 6.04 14.11 -4.07
C GLY A 254 6.19 15.32 -4.97
N VAL A 255 5.08 15.82 -5.54
CA VAL A 255 5.07 17.02 -6.39
C VAL A 255 5.57 18.25 -5.61
N PHE A 256 5.41 18.28 -4.29
CA PHE A 256 5.88 19.37 -3.44
C PHE A 256 7.20 19.03 -2.74
N THR A 257 7.34 17.82 -2.22
CA THR A 257 8.48 17.42 -1.38
C THR A 257 9.75 17.18 -2.19
N ILE A 258 9.66 16.58 -3.38
CA ILE A 258 10.82 16.28 -4.23
C ILE A 258 11.53 17.57 -4.68
N PRO A 259 10.85 18.60 -5.21
CA PRO A 259 11.50 19.87 -5.53
C PRO A 259 12.17 20.53 -4.32
N LEU A 260 11.54 20.49 -3.15
CA LEU A 260 12.11 21.05 -1.91
C LEU A 260 13.38 20.31 -1.47
N MET A 261 13.39 18.97 -1.55
CA MET A 261 14.58 18.16 -1.28
C MET A 261 15.72 18.49 -2.26
N LYS A 262 15.41 18.64 -3.55
CA LYS A 262 16.40 19.05 -4.57
C LYS A 262 16.98 20.43 -4.28
N LYS A 263 16.14 21.40 -3.89
CA LYS A 263 16.56 22.78 -3.59
C LYS A 263 17.58 22.88 -2.44
N ILE A 264 17.52 21.97 -1.47
CA ILE A 264 18.47 21.95 -0.35
C ILE A 264 19.72 21.09 -0.60
N GLY A 265 19.83 20.42 -1.76
CA GLY A 265 21.05 19.71 -2.17
C GLY A 265 20.94 18.19 -2.29
N TYR A 266 19.75 17.58 -2.15
CA TYR A 266 19.59 16.16 -2.50
C TYR A 266 19.64 15.95 -4.01
N SER A 267 20.32 14.89 -4.45
CA SER A 267 20.26 14.46 -5.86
C SER A 267 18.82 14.11 -6.25
N PRO A 268 18.41 14.33 -7.52
CA PRO A 268 17.09 13.93 -8.01
C PRO A 268 16.75 12.47 -7.69
N ARG A 269 17.73 11.58 -7.92
CA ARG A 269 17.63 10.14 -7.64
C ARG A 269 17.31 9.85 -6.17
N TYR A 270 18.01 10.49 -5.24
CA TYR A 270 17.84 10.25 -3.80
C TYR A 270 16.55 10.90 -3.27
N ALA A 271 16.17 12.07 -3.77
CA ALA A 271 14.89 12.70 -3.45
C ALA A 271 13.69 11.83 -3.87
N GLY A 272 13.72 11.28 -5.09
CA GLY A 272 12.69 10.34 -5.55
C GLY A 272 12.66 9.05 -4.73
N ALA A 273 13.82 8.55 -4.29
CA ALA A 273 13.91 7.37 -3.45
C ALA A 273 13.33 7.59 -2.04
N ILE A 274 13.65 8.71 -1.39
CA ILE A 274 13.05 9.09 -0.10
C ILE A 274 11.54 9.14 -0.22
N GLU A 275 11.02 9.85 -1.23
CA GLU A 275 9.58 10.01 -1.41
C GLU A 275 8.87 8.67 -1.64
N SER A 276 9.48 7.79 -2.43
CA SER A 276 8.95 6.46 -2.71
C SER A 276 8.89 5.57 -1.47
N VAL A 277 9.95 5.57 -0.65
CA VAL A 277 10.00 4.82 0.61
C VAL A 277 9.02 5.40 1.63
N ALA A 278 9.00 6.72 1.80
CA ALA A 278 8.06 7.41 2.69
C ALA A 278 6.59 7.11 2.32
N SER A 279 6.27 7.22 1.04
CA SER A 279 4.92 6.96 0.52
C SER A 279 4.48 5.51 0.67
N THR A 280 5.43 4.57 0.53
CA THR A 280 5.16 3.14 0.72
C THR A 280 4.86 2.80 2.18
N GLY A 281 5.62 3.38 3.11
CA GLY A 281 5.37 3.24 4.55
C GLY A 281 3.98 3.75 4.96
N GLY A 282 3.42 4.71 4.22
CA GLY A 282 2.08 5.22 4.44
C GLY A 282 1.00 4.13 4.41
N GLN A 283 1.17 3.07 3.63
CA GLN A 283 0.24 1.93 3.59
C GLN A 283 0.27 1.09 4.87
N ILE A 284 1.33 1.20 5.65
CA ILE A 284 1.58 0.43 6.87
C ILE A 284 1.20 1.27 8.11
N MET A 285 0.96 2.58 7.94
CA MET A 285 0.63 3.50 9.03
C MET A 285 -0.87 3.46 9.38
N PRO A 286 -1.23 3.17 10.65
CA PRO A 286 -2.57 3.39 11.19
C PRO A 286 -3.10 4.81 10.97
N PRO A 287 -4.43 5.04 10.90
CA PRO A 287 -5.48 4.15 11.36
C PRO A 287 -6.25 3.40 10.27
N ILE A 288 -6.01 3.68 8.98
CA ILE A 288 -6.74 3.01 7.87
C ILE A 288 -5.91 1.87 7.31
N LEU A 289 -4.57 1.99 7.34
CA LEU A 289 -3.67 1.05 6.68
C LEU A 289 -4.07 0.91 5.19
N GLY A 290 -3.29 0.23 4.36
CA GLY A 290 -3.73 -0.05 2.98
C GLY A 290 -5.07 -0.80 2.98
N SER A 291 -5.80 -0.76 1.86
CA SER A 291 -7.06 -1.53 1.73
C SER A 291 -6.89 -3.03 2.02
N ALA A 292 -5.69 -3.57 1.83
CA ALA A 292 -5.31 -4.93 2.18
C ALA A 292 -5.40 -5.26 3.68
N ALA A 293 -5.24 -4.29 4.58
CA ALA A 293 -5.33 -4.57 6.02
C ALA A 293 -6.74 -4.96 6.46
N PHE A 294 -7.76 -4.41 5.79
CA PHE A 294 -9.13 -4.83 6.08
C PHE A 294 -9.46 -6.21 5.50
N ILE A 295 -8.94 -6.50 4.31
CA ILE A 295 -8.99 -7.85 3.73
C ILE A 295 -8.30 -8.84 4.67
N MET A 296 -7.16 -8.46 5.24
CA MET A 296 -6.44 -9.26 6.22
C MET A 296 -7.30 -9.59 7.43
N ALA A 297 -7.95 -8.60 8.02
CA ALA A 297 -8.86 -8.83 9.15
C ALA A 297 -9.94 -9.87 8.81
N GLN A 298 -10.46 -9.82 7.57
CA GLN A 298 -11.49 -10.75 7.11
C GLN A 298 -10.94 -12.16 6.80
N LEU A 299 -9.74 -12.27 6.23
CA LEU A 299 -9.09 -13.57 5.96
C LEU A 299 -8.64 -14.27 7.26
N VAL A 300 -8.12 -13.50 8.22
CA VAL A 300 -7.66 -14.01 9.51
C VAL A 300 -8.83 -14.26 10.47
N GLY A 301 -9.96 -13.55 10.29
CA GLY A 301 -11.14 -13.68 11.13
C GLY A 301 -11.04 -12.93 12.46
N VAL A 302 -10.29 -11.82 12.51
CA VAL A 302 -10.09 -10.99 13.71
C VAL A 302 -10.68 -9.59 13.53
N ALA A 303 -10.83 -8.84 14.62
CA ALA A 303 -11.29 -7.47 14.50
C ALA A 303 -10.22 -6.63 13.79
N TYR A 304 -10.65 -5.71 12.93
CA TYR A 304 -9.73 -4.81 12.22
C TYR A 304 -8.83 -4.00 13.17
N LEU A 305 -9.34 -3.64 14.35
CA LEU A 305 -8.55 -2.95 15.38
C LEU A 305 -7.36 -3.76 15.89
N ASP A 306 -7.45 -5.08 15.87
CA ASP A 306 -6.35 -5.96 16.28
C ASP A 306 -5.20 -5.85 15.26
N ILE A 307 -5.54 -5.81 13.96
CA ILE A 307 -4.58 -5.56 12.88
C ILE A 307 -3.96 -4.16 13.01
N VAL A 308 -4.79 -3.15 13.31
CA VAL A 308 -4.31 -1.77 13.54
C VAL A 308 -3.35 -1.69 14.71
N ALA A 309 -3.69 -2.32 15.84
CA ALA A 309 -2.85 -2.34 17.02
C ALA A 309 -1.51 -3.04 16.71
N ALA A 310 -1.57 -4.22 16.09
CA ALA A 310 -0.38 -4.99 15.72
C ALA A 310 0.56 -4.24 14.77
N SER A 311 0.05 -3.32 13.94
CA SER A 311 0.87 -2.56 13.00
C SER A 311 1.49 -1.29 13.57
N VAL A 312 1.09 -0.81 14.77
CA VAL A 312 1.57 0.48 15.33
C VAL A 312 3.09 0.50 15.48
N ILE A 313 3.67 -0.49 16.19
CA ILE A 313 5.12 -0.53 16.44
C ILE A 313 5.89 -0.76 15.13
N PRO A 314 5.53 -1.74 14.26
CA PRO A 314 6.18 -1.90 12.95
C PRO A 314 6.18 -0.62 12.11
N ALA A 315 5.05 0.10 12.07
CA ALA A 315 4.95 1.36 11.34
C ALA A 315 5.87 2.43 11.95
N LEU A 316 5.86 2.60 13.27
CA LEU A 316 6.76 3.57 13.92
C LEU A 316 8.23 3.22 13.68
N LEU A 317 8.61 1.95 13.81
CA LEU A 317 9.96 1.47 13.48
C LEU A 317 10.34 1.80 12.04
N TYR A 318 9.43 1.57 11.08
CA TYR A 318 9.63 1.93 9.68
C TYR A 318 9.95 3.43 9.53
N PHE A 319 9.06 4.30 10.03
CA PHE A 319 9.18 5.74 9.82
C PHE A 319 10.35 6.37 10.57
N VAL A 320 10.58 5.96 11.82
CA VAL A 320 11.73 6.42 12.62
C VAL A 320 13.03 6.02 11.93
N THR A 321 13.12 4.81 11.41
CA THR A 321 14.33 4.36 10.73
C THR A 321 14.59 5.11 9.42
N VAL A 322 13.55 5.38 8.64
CA VAL A 322 13.68 6.21 7.43
C VAL A 322 14.14 7.63 7.80
N ILE A 323 13.62 8.22 8.89
CA ILE A 323 14.09 9.52 9.40
C ILE A 323 15.57 9.47 9.80
N ILE A 324 16.01 8.39 10.47
CA ILE A 324 17.40 8.18 10.85
C ILE A 324 18.30 8.13 9.62
N ILE A 325 17.95 7.32 8.62
CA ILE A 325 18.72 7.21 7.36
C ILE A 325 18.85 8.57 6.67
N ILE A 326 17.75 9.31 6.58
CA ILE A 326 17.74 10.66 6.00
C ILE A 326 18.63 11.61 6.80
N ASP A 327 18.58 11.57 8.13
CA ASP A 327 19.39 12.45 8.97
C ASP A 327 20.89 12.15 8.84
N LEU A 328 21.26 10.86 8.81
CA LEU A 328 22.64 10.42 8.60
C LEU A 328 23.15 10.82 7.21
N GLN A 329 22.33 10.64 6.17
CA GLN A 329 22.69 11.05 4.82
C GLN A 329 22.82 12.58 4.71
N ALA A 330 21.91 13.35 5.32
CA ALA A 330 22.01 14.80 5.38
C ALA A 330 23.29 15.24 6.11
N ALA A 331 23.66 14.56 7.19
CA ALA A 331 24.91 14.80 7.92
C ALA A 331 26.13 14.59 7.03
N LYS A 332 26.16 13.46 6.33
CA LYS A 332 27.25 13.07 5.42
C LYS A 332 27.43 14.06 4.26
N LEU A 333 26.33 14.63 3.78
CA LEU A 333 26.31 15.64 2.72
C LEU A 333 26.48 17.09 3.24
N GLY A 334 26.52 17.30 4.55
CA GLY A 334 26.60 18.64 5.14
C GLY A 334 25.36 19.51 4.91
N LEU A 335 24.19 18.90 4.66
CA LEU A 335 22.96 19.63 4.37
C LEU A 335 22.43 20.34 5.62
N LYS A 336 21.91 21.56 5.43
CA LYS A 336 21.25 22.35 6.49
C LYS A 336 19.72 22.30 6.33
N GLY A 337 19.02 22.72 7.38
CA GLY A 337 17.57 22.94 7.31
C GLY A 337 17.22 24.20 6.51
N MET A 338 15.94 24.38 6.22
CA MET A 338 15.47 25.58 5.54
C MET A 338 15.53 26.80 6.48
N PRO A 339 15.94 27.98 5.97
CA PRO A 339 15.83 29.24 6.68
C PRO A 339 14.45 29.51 7.27
N SER A 340 14.39 30.04 8.50
CA SER A 340 13.15 30.26 9.25
C SER A 340 12.10 31.11 8.53
N HIS A 341 12.52 32.05 7.67
CA HIS A 341 11.61 32.89 6.88
C HIS A 341 10.89 32.14 5.75
N MET A 342 11.43 31.00 5.31
CA MET A 342 10.76 30.12 4.33
C MET A 342 9.88 29.06 5.01
N LEU A 343 9.97 28.90 6.33
CA LEU A 343 9.17 27.93 7.06
C LEU A 343 7.75 28.48 7.27
N PRO A 344 6.72 27.67 7.00
CA PRO A 344 5.37 28.07 7.34
C PRO A 344 5.23 28.10 8.87
N ASN A 345 4.53 29.10 9.39
CA ASN A 345 4.36 29.25 10.83
C ASN A 345 3.42 28.16 11.37
N LEU A 346 3.99 27.19 12.08
CA LEU A 346 3.27 26.01 12.57
C LEU A 346 2.08 26.37 13.48
N LYS A 347 2.26 27.35 14.37
CA LYS A 347 1.19 27.83 15.26
C LYS A 347 0.02 28.40 14.46
N GLN A 348 0.31 29.21 13.43
CA GLN A 348 -0.72 29.74 12.55
C GLN A 348 -1.41 28.65 11.73
N ILE A 349 -0.68 27.64 11.25
CA ILE A 349 -1.27 26.50 10.53
C ILE A 349 -2.23 25.74 11.43
N ILE A 350 -1.84 25.41 12.67
CA ILE A 350 -2.70 24.69 13.61
C ILE A 350 -3.97 25.49 13.92
N ILE A 351 -3.85 26.79 14.21
CA ILE A 351 -5.01 27.64 14.48
C ILE A 351 -5.91 27.80 13.24
N LYS A 352 -5.31 27.94 12.05
CA LYS A 352 -6.07 28.26 10.82
C LYS A 352 -6.58 27.04 10.06
N GLU A 353 -5.91 25.90 10.14
CA GLU A 353 -6.16 24.72 9.32
C GLU A 353 -6.23 23.43 10.15
N GLY A 354 -5.95 23.47 11.46
CA GLY A 354 -5.93 22.31 12.35
C GLY A 354 -7.27 21.58 12.50
N TYR A 355 -8.40 22.23 12.16
CA TYR A 355 -9.71 21.55 12.09
C TYR A 355 -9.74 20.41 11.05
N LEU A 356 -8.80 20.38 10.08
CA LEU A 356 -8.66 19.28 9.13
C LEU A 356 -8.08 17.99 9.77
N PHE A 357 -7.62 18.04 11.02
CA PHE A 357 -7.33 16.83 11.81
C PHE A 357 -8.60 16.20 12.38
N ILE A 358 -9.68 16.97 12.60
CA ILE A 358 -10.89 16.49 13.27
C ILE A 358 -11.46 15.24 12.59
N PRO A 359 -11.56 15.14 11.25
CA PRO A 359 -12.07 13.93 10.62
C PRO A 359 -11.27 12.66 10.89
N LEU A 360 -9.93 12.78 10.98
CA LEU A 360 -9.06 11.67 11.35
C LEU A 360 -9.25 11.30 12.83
N LEU A 361 -9.42 12.30 13.71
CA LEU A 361 -9.71 12.08 15.12
C LEU A 361 -11.08 11.43 15.34
N VAL A 362 -12.11 11.85 14.59
CA VAL A 362 -13.44 11.23 14.60
C VAL A 362 -13.36 9.77 14.17
N LEU A 363 -12.63 9.48 13.09
CA LEU A 363 -12.38 8.12 12.63
C LEU A 363 -11.76 7.26 13.74
N ILE A 364 -10.65 7.73 14.33
CA ILE A 364 -9.96 7.01 15.41
C ILE A 364 -10.87 6.85 16.64
N PHE A 365 -11.58 7.90 17.04
CA PHE A 365 -12.47 7.90 18.20
C PHE A 365 -13.63 6.91 18.04
N VAL A 366 -14.31 6.92 16.89
CA VAL A 366 -15.43 6.02 16.61
C VAL A 366 -14.97 4.56 16.61
N MET A 367 -13.76 4.28 16.12
CA MET A 367 -13.23 2.91 16.12
C MET A 367 -12.74 2.50 17.51
N THR A 368 -11.92 3.32 18.18
CA THR A 368 -11.21 2.89 19.39
C THR A 368 -12.00 3.11 20.68
N VAL A 369 -12.69 4.25 20.80
CA VAL A 369 -13.43 4.62 22.02
C VAL A 369 -14.86 4.09 21.97
N LEU A 370 -15.57 4.33 20.86
CA LEU A 370 -16.94 3.81 20.70
C LEU A 370 -16.97 2.32 20.31
N LYS A 371 -15.83 1.72 19.96
CA LYS A 371 -15.71 0.32 19.51
C LYS A 371 -16.71 -0.01 18.38
N ALA A 372 -17.02 0.98 17.55
CA ALA A 372 -17.97 0.82 16.45
C ALA A 372 -17.28 0.21 15.22
N SER A 373 -18.08 -0.30 14.27
CA SER A 373 -17.56 -0.91 13.06
C SER A 373 -16.76 0.10 12.20
N PRO A 374 -15.76 -0.37 11.42
CA PRO A 374 -15.01 0.49 10.50
C PRO A 374 -15.91 1.24 9.50
N ILE A 375 -17.02 0.61 9.09
CA ILE A 375 -18.06 1.20 8.24
C ILE A 375 -18.63 2.47 8.87
N LYS A 376 -19.08 2.38 10.13
CA LYS A 376 -19.60 3.54 10.87
C LYS A 376 -18.51 4.61 10.97
N ALA A 377 -17.28 4.24 11.34
CA ALA A 377 -16.19 5.19 11.47
C ALA A 377 -15.92 5.98 10.17
N ALA A 378 -15.90 5.31 9.02
CA ALA A 378 -15.71 5.97 7.73
C ALA A 378 -16.86 6.94 7.40
N ILE A 379 -18.12 6.55 7.63
CA ILE A 379 -19.29 7.41 7.39
C ILE A 379 -19.25 8.66 8.28
N TRP A 380 -18.99 8.48 9.58
CA TRP A 380 -18.88 9.60 10.53
C TRP A 380 -17.69 10.51 10.21
N ALA A 381 -16.57 9.95 9.77
CA ALA A 381 -15.42 10.71 9.32
C ALA A 381 -15.74 11.54 8.06
N ILE A 382 -16.40 10.96 7.06
CA ILE A 382 -16.87 11.70 5.86
C ILE A 382 -17.84 12.82 6.25
N ALA A 383 -18.83 12.53 7.10
CA ALA A 383 -19.78 13.53 7.58
C ALA A 383 -19.07 14.68 8.30
N SER A 384 -18.08 14.36 9.14
CA SER A 384 -17.31 15.37 9.86
C SER A 384 -16.50 16.28 8.93
N ILE A 385 -15.96 15.79 7.80
CA ILE A 385 -15.30 16.65 6.79
C ILE A 385 -16.28 17.70 6.26
N ILE A 386 -17.50 17.27 5.93
CA ILE A 386 -18.52 18.18 5.42
C ILE A 386 -18.82 19.24 6.49
N VAL A 387 -19.04 18.82 7.75
CA VAL A 387 -19.37 19.74 8.85
C VAL A 387 -18.24 20.73 9.15
N VAL A 388 -17.00 20.26 9.33
CA VAL A 388 -15.88 21.12 9.75
C VAL A 388 -15.44 22.10 8.67
N THR A 389 -15.66 21.77 7.39
CA THR A 389 -15.28 22.64 6.27
C THR A 389 -16.27 23.78 6.01
N ILE A 390 -17.50 23.73 6.53
CA ILE A 390 -18.53 24.78 6.34
C ILE A 390 -18.03 26.16 6.77
N TRP A 391 -17.23 26.20 7.84
CA TRP A 391 -16.82 27.41 8.55
C TRP A 391 -15.76 28.23 7.80
N ARG A 392 -15.06 27.64 6.81
CA ARG A 392 -14.01 28.34 6.05
C ARG A 392 -14.24 28.26 4.55
N LYS A 393 -14.44 29.43 3.92
CA LYS A 393 -14.70 29.54 2.46
C LYS A 393 -13.67 28.80 1.59
N LYS A 394 -12.38 28.79 1.98
CA LYS A 394 -11.28 28.14 1.23
C LYS A 394 -11.44 26.60 1.16
N THR A 395 -11.92 25.97 2.21
CA THR A 395 -12.00 24.50 2.35
C THR A 395 -13.42 23.96 2.25
N ARG A 396 -14.43 24.84 2.33
CA ARG A 396 -15.85 24.49 2.22
C ARG A 396 -16.14 23.63 0.99
N LEU A 397 -16.75 22.47 1.25
CA LEU A 397 -17.26 21.57 0.21
C LEU A 397 -18.68 22.02 -0.18
N GLY A 398 -18.78 22.86 -1.20
CA GLY A 398 -20.09 23.14 -1.83
C GLY A 398 -20.60 21.92 -2.64
N PRO A 399 -21.86 21.95 -3.12
CA PRO A 399 -22.48 20.82 -3.82
C PRO A 399 -21.64 20.26 -4.97
N LYS A 400 -21.02 21.14 -5.78
CA LYS A 400 -20.13 20.73 -6.88
C LYS A 400 -18.89 19.96 -6.41
N ARG A 401 -18.29 20.38 -5.28
CA ARG A 401 -17.12 19.70 -4.71
C ARG A 401 -17.49 18.39 -4.02
N ILE A 402 -18.70 18.30 -3.45
CA ILE A 402 -19.24 17.04 -2.92
C ILE A 402 -19.42 16.03 -4.04
N ILE A 403 -20.10 16.40 -5.14
CA ILE A 403 -20.27 15.52 -6.32
C ILE A 403 -18.90 15.11 -6.88
N LYS A 404 -17.96 16.05 -6.97
CA LYS A 404 -16.58 15.76 -7.39
C LYS A 404 -15.88 14.77 -6.44
N SER A 405 -16.06 14.91 -5.13
CA SER A 405 -15.48 14.00 -4.13
C SER A 405 -16.08 12.59 -4.23
N LEU A 406 -17.40 12.49 -4.42
CA LEU A 406 -18.09 11.22 -4.67
C LEU A 406 -17.54 10.56 -5.94
N SER A 407 -17.50 11.31 -7.05
CA SER A 407 -16.98 10.80 -8.32
C SER A 407 -15.50 10.38 -8.23
N ASN A 408 -14.66 11.16 -7.55
CA ASN A 408 -13.24 10.86 -7.38
C ASN A 408 -13.00 9.65 -6.47
N GLY A 409 -13.84 9.45 -5.45
CA GLY A 409 -13.80 8.28 -4.58
C GLY A 409 -14.08 7.00 -5.35
N ALA A 410 -15.14 6.98 -6.15
CA ALA A 410 -15.45 5.85 -7.02
C ALA A 410 -14.37 5.60 -8.08
N ASP A 411 -13.86 6.65 -8.72
CA ASP A 411 -12.76 6.55 -9.70
C ASP A 411 -11.47 5.97 -9.10
N SER A 412 -11.17 6.33 -7.84
CA SER A 412 -10.00 5.83 -7.10
C SER A 412 -10.16 4.36 -6.69
N ALA A 413 -11.38 3.85 -6.58
CA ALA A 413 -11.66 2.46 -6.20
C ALA A 413 -11.58 1.48 -7.37
N LEU A 414 -11.72 1.92 -8.63
CA LEU A 414 -11.88 1.04 -9.80
C LEU A 414 -10.80 -0.04 -9.94
N GLY A 415 -9.52 0.32 -9.77
CA GLY A 415 -8.43 -0.64 -9.84
C GLY A 415 -8.44 -1.67 -8.70
N MET A 416 -8.92 -1.28 -7.53
CA MET A 416 -9.07 -2.16 -6.37
C MET A 416 -10.24 -3.14 -6.57
N ILE A 417 -11.35 -2.70 -7.14
CA ILE A 417 -12.52 -3.55 -7.46
C ILE A 417 -12.14 -4.64 -8.45
N ALA A 418 -11.49 -4.25 -9.55
CA ALA A 418 -11.03 -5.18 -10.59
C ALA A 418 -10.05 -6.22 -10.00
N ALA A 419 -9.06 -5.74 -9.24
CA ALA A 419 -8.11 -6.58 -8.53
C ALA A 419 -8.78 -7.60 -7.59
N CYS A 420 -9.73 -7.15 -6.76
CA CYS A 420 -10.42 -8.02 -5.81
C CYS A 420 -11.29 -9.06 -6.53
N ALA A 421 -12.00 -8.68 -7.60
CA ALA A 421 -12.80 -9.62 -8.39
C ALA A 421 -11.94 -10.72 -9.04
N THR A 422 -10.79 -10.35 -9.60
CA THR A 422 -9.87 -11.32 -10.22
C THR A 422 -9.13 -12.16 -9.17
N ALA A 423 -8.79 -11.59 -8.03
CA ALA A 423 -8.28 -12.37 -6.90
C ALA A 423 -9.32 -13.37 -6.38
N GLY A 424 -10.61 -13.02 -6.41
CA GLY A 424 -11.71 -13.94 -6.12
C GLY A 424 -11.74 -15.16 -7.07
N ILE A 425 -11.42 -14.97 -8.36
CA ILE A 425 -11.25 -16.10 -9.30
C ILE A 425 -10.12 -17.03 -8.82
N ILE A 426 -8.97 -16.46 -8.46
CA ILE A 426 -7.80 -17.23 -8.01
C ILE A 426 -8.14 -17.98 -6.73
N ILE A 427 -8.71 -17.30 -5.72
CA ILE A 427 -9.12 -17.90 -4.44
C ILE A 427 -10.16 -19.00 -4.66
N GLY A 428 -11.14 -18.78 -5.54
CA GLY A 428 -12.14 -19.80 -5.87
C GLY A 428 -11.51 -21.05 -6.46
N VAL A 429 -10.55 -20.92 -7.38
CA VAL A 429 -9.78 -22.07 -7.88
C VAL A 429 -8.99 -22.73 -6.75
N LEU A 430 -8.31 -21.95 -5.89
CA LEU A 430 -7.52 -22.49 -4.79
C LEU A 430 -8.38 -23.29 -3.82
N ASN A 431 -9.58 -22.79 -3.49
CA ASN A 431 -10.55 -23.48 -2.63
C ASN A 431 -11.07 -24.76 -3.30
N LEU A 432 -11.38 -24.71 -4.61
CA LEU A 432 -11.88 -25.86 -5.35
C LEU A 432 -10.84 -26.98 -5.49
N THR A 433 -9.56 -26.62 -5.68
CA THR A 433 -8.46 -27.56 -5.97
C THR A 433 -7.63 -27.97 -4.75
N GLY A 434 -7.73 -27.22 -3.64
CA GLY A 434 -6.86 -27.37 -2.48
C GLY A 434 -5.43 -26.87 -2.71
N ALA A 435 -5.17 -26.14 -3.79
CA ALA A 435 -3.81 -25.76 -4.18
C ALA A 435 -3.09 -24.82 -3.21
N GLY A 436 -3.80 -24.03 -2.40
CA GLY A 436 -3.18 -23.16 -1.40
C GLY A 436 -2.30 -23.93 -0.42
N LEU A 437 -2.82 -25.06 0.12
CA LEU A 437 -2.07 -25.93 1.03
C LEU A 437 -0.90 -26.65 0.34
N LYS A 438 -1.04 -26.94 -0.95
CA LYS A 438 0.00 -27.58 -1.76
C LYS A 438 1.18 -26.64 -1.99
N PHE A 439 0.92 -25.38 -2.34
CA PHE A 439 1.97 -24.36 -2.45
C PHE A 439 2.65 -24.10 -1.10
N ALA A 440 1.88 -24.09 -0.01
CA ALA A 440 2.45 -23.99 1.33
C ALA A 440 3.42 -25.15 1.62
N SER A 441 3.03 -26.38 1.27
CA SER A 441 3.88 -27.57 1.42
C SER A 441 5.17 -27.50 0.60
N LEU A 442 5.13 -26.90 -0.60
CA LEU A 442 6.34 -26.68 -1.41
C LEU A 442 7.32 -25.73 -0.72
N ILE A 443 6.85 -24.65 -0.11
CA ILE A 443 7.71 -23.73 0.65
C ILE A 443 8.35 -24.45 1.85
N ILE A 444 7.58 -25.27 2.57
CA ILE A 444 8.06 -26.04 3.71
C ILE A 444 9.11 -27.07 3.24
N SER A 445 8.84 -27.79 2.16
CA SER A 445 9.75 -28.78 1.59
C SER A 445 11.05 -28.15 1.10
N PHE A 446 10.99 -27.04 0.36
CA PHE A 446 12.19 -26.33 -0.12
C PHE A 446 12.97 -25.65 1.00
N SER A 447 12.30 -25.29 2.10
CA SER A 447 12.98 -24.76 3.29
C SER A 447 13.62 -25.84 4.17
N GLY A 448 13.35 -27.13 3.90
CA GLY A 448 13.80 -28.23 4.75
C GLY A 448 13.18 -28.19 6.16
N GLY A 449 12.05 -27.49 6.33
CA GLY A 449 11.44 -27.23 7.63
C GLY A 449 12.06 -26.07 8.43
N HIS A 450 13.08 -25.38 7.90
CA HIS A 450 13.69 -24.23 8.58
C HIS A 450 12.90 -22.94 8.35
N LEU A 451 12.33 -22.37 9.42
CA LEU A 451 11.50 -21.15 9.35
C LEU A 451 12.24 -19.97 8.71
N SER A 452 13.53 -19.79 9.00
CA SER A 452 14.34 -18.71 8.42
C SER A 452 14.42 -18.77 6.90
N ILE A 453 14.63 -19.97 6.34
CA ILE A 453 14.66 -20.19 4.90
C ILE A 453 13.26 -20.01 4.31
N ALA A 454 12.23 -20.53 4.99
CA ALA A 454 10.84 -20.36 4.56
C ALA A 454 10.42 -18.89 4.49
N LEU A 455 10.85 -18.04 5.44
CA LEU A 455 10.58 -16.60 5.43
C LEU A 455 11.26 -15.91 4.24
N VAL A 456 12.50 -16.29 3.90
CA VAL A 456 13.21 -15.75 2.72
C VAL A 456 12.51 -16.19 1.42
N LEU A 457 12.13 -17.47 1.30
CA LEU A 457 11.38 -17.98 0.15
C LEU A 457 10.02 -17.27 0.03
N THR A 458 9.33 -17.08 1.14
CA THR A 458 8.04 -16.36 1.25
C THR A 458 8.19 -14.90 0.84
N MET A 459 9.24 -14.22 1.30
CA MET A 459 9.56 -12.85 0.89
C MET A 459 9.76 -12.77 -0.63
N CYS A 460 10.61 -13.64 -1.19
CA CYS A 460 10.88 -13.68 -2.63
C CYS A 460 9.61 -13.96 -3.43
N ALA A 461 8.84 -14.98 -3.04
CA ALA A 461 7.56 -15.32 -3.66
C ALA A 461 6.58 -14.14 -3.59
N THR A 462 6.49 -13.45 -2.46
CA THR A 462 5.58 -12.32 -2.28
C THR A 462 5.96 -11.13 -3.16
N ILE A 463 7.26 -10.81 -3.24
CA ILE A 463 7.75 -9.73 -4.11
C ILE A 463 7.49 -10.10 -5.57
N ILE A 464 7.82 -11.32 -6.00
CA ILE A 464 7.66 -11.78 -7.39
C ILE A 464 6.18 -11.82 -7.79
N LEU A 465 5.33 -12.45 -6.99
CA LEU A 465 3.88 -12.52 -7.25
C LEU A 465 3.22 -11.15 -7.19
N GLY A 466 3.75 -10.23 -6.38
CA GLY A 466 3.27 -8.85 -6.28
C GLY A 466 3.76 -7.91 -7.39
N MET A 467 4.72 -8.33 -8.23
CA MET A 467 5.32 -7.48 -9.24
C MET A 467 4.29 -6.90 -10.20
N GLY A 468 4.23 -5.56 -10.26
CA GLY A 468 3.35 -4.83 -11.18
C GLY A 468 1.88 -4.88 -10.83
N LEU A 469 1.53 -5.36 -9.64
CA LEU A 469 0.19 -5.35 -9.11
C LEU A 469 0.00 -4.22 -8.08
N PRO A 470 -1.23 -3.71 -7.90
CA PRO A 470 -1.56 -2.94 -6.70
C PRO A 470 -1.30 -3.78 -5.45
N THR A 471 -0.88 -3.15 -4.35
CA THR A 471 -0.59 -3.82 -3.07
C THR A 471 -1.71 -4.76 -2.62
N THR A 472 -2.97 -4.36 -2.82
CA THR A 472 -4.15 -5.15 -2.49
C THR A 472 -4.19 -6.48 -3.24
N ALA A 473 -3.95 -6.45 -4.54
CA ALA A 473 -3.89 -7.65 -5.38
C ALA A 473 -2.70 -8.54 -5.01
N ALA A 474 -1.53 -7.91 -4.84
CA ALA A 474 -0.31 -8.60 -4.43
C ALA A 474 -0.53 -9.36 -3.11
N TYR A 475 -1.10 -8.67 -2.11
CA TYR A 475 -1.44 -9.26 -0.82
C TYR A 475 -2.44 -10.41 -0.94
N LEU A 476 -3.54 -10.24 -1.68
CA LEU A 476 -4.57 -11.27 -1.81
C LEU A 476 -4.04 -12.61 -2.33
N ILE A 477 -3.25 -12.57 -3.40
CA ILE A 477 -2.65 -13.77 -3.98
C ILE A 477 -1.70 -14.43 -2.99
N THR A 478 -0.83 -13.61 -2.41
CA THR A 478 0.25 -14.11 -1.56
C THR A 478 -0.28 -14.58 -0.20
N ALA A 479 -1.35 -13.98 0.31
CA ALA A 479 -2.06 -14.45 1.49
C ALA A 479 -2.71 -15.82 1.26
N ALA A 480 -3.26 -16.07 0.06
CA ALA A 480 -3.87 -17.36 -0.25
C ALA A 480 -2.85 -18.48 -0.51
N VAL A 481 -1.66 -18.13 -1.02
CA VAL A 481 -0.64 -19.10 -1.46
C VAL A 481 0.46 -19.31 -0.42
N VAL A 482 0.86 -18.26 0.28
CA VAL A 482 2.13 -18.21 1.03
C VAL A 482 1.91 -18.12 2.54
N ALA A 483 0.92 -17.35 3.00
CA ALA A 483 0.63 -17.24 4.45
C ALA A 483 0.34 -18.59 5.14
N PRO A 484 -0.37 -19.56 4.52
CA PRO A 484 -0.61 -20.86 5.14
C PRO A 484 0.68 -21.65 5.43
N ALA A 485 1.75 -21.43 4.66
CA ALA A 485 3.05 -22.06 4.90
C ALA A 485 3.65 -21.63 6.23
N LEU A 486 3.66 -20.33 6.50
CA LEU A 486 4.19 -19.78 7.74
C LEU A 486 3.34 -20.21 8.95
N ILE A 487 2.02 -20.24 8.79
CA ILE A 487 1.09 -20.68 9.84
C ILE A 487 1.34 -22.17 10.19
N GLN A 488 1.52 -23.03 9.19
CA GLN A 488 1.86 -24.44 9.41
C GLN A 488 3.21 -24.63 10.10
N MET A 489 4.13 -23.67 9.96
CA MET A 489 5.42 -23.65 10.64
C MET A 489 5.37 -22.99 12.04
N GLY A 490 4.16 -22.71 12.56
CA GLY A 490 3.95 -22.19 13.91
C GLY A 490 3.98 -20.66 14.03
N VAL A 491 4.00 -19.92 12.92
CA VAL A 491 3.87 -18.46 12.96
C VAL A 491 2.41 -18.08 13.24
N ASP A 492 2.21 -17.14 14.15
CA ASP A 492 0.89 -16.58 14.45
C ASP A 492 0.19 -16.07 13.17
N PRO A 493 -1.14 -16.28 13.00
CA PRO A 493 -1.86 -15.85 11.80
C PRO A 493 -1.75 -14.35 11.49
N ILE A 494 -1.81 -13.47 12.49
CA ILE A 494 -1.61 -12.02 12.29
C ILE A 494 -0.19 -11.78 11.81
N GLY A 495 0.80 -12.41 12.45
CA GLY A 495 2.21 -12.33 12.05
C GLY A 495 2.46 -12.80 10.61
N ALA A 496 1.91 -13.94 10.22
CA ALA A 496 2.07 -14.51 8.87
C ALA A 496 1.44 -13.60 7.79
N HIS A 497 0.21 -13.13 8.01
CA HIS A 497 -0.44 -12.23 7.07
C HIS A 497 0.21 -10.84 7.06
N MET A 498 0.65 -10.31 8.20
CA MET A 498 1.41 -9.05 8.27
C MET A 498 2.74 -9.16 7.52
N PHE A 499 3.44 -10.30 7.61
CA PHE A 499 4.69 -10.54 6.88
C PHE A 499 4.46 -10.41 5.37
N VAL A 500 3.46 -11.11 4.86
CA VAL A 500 3.09 -11.09 3.44
C VAL A 500 2.59 -9.70 3.02
N PHE A 501 1.76 -9.04 3.82
CA PHE A 501 1.29 -7.68 3.56
C PHE A 501 2.45 -6.66 3.50
N TYR A 502 3.44 -6.79 4.39
CA TYR A 502 4.62 -5.93 4.39
C TYR A 502 5.36 -6.07 3.05
N PHE A 503 5.69 -7.28 2.62
CA PHE A 503 6.42 -7.47 1.35
C PHE A 503 5.58 -7.12 0.12
N ALA A 504 4.26 -7.30 0.18
CA ALA A 504 3.36 -6.76 -0.83
C ALA A 504 3.49 -5.22 -0.90
N CYS A 505 3.58 -4.52 0.23
CA CYS A 505 3.84 -3.07 0.24
C CYS A 505 5.23 -2.72 -0.30
N LEU A 506 6.29 -3.41 0.15
CA LEU A 506 7.68 -3.12 -0.24
C LEU A 506 7.94 -3.36 -1.74
N SER A 507 7.14 -4.22 -2.39
CA SER A 507 7.17 -4.40 -3.85
C SER A 507 7.01 -3.07 -4.61
N ALA A 508 6.33 -2.07 -4.02
CA ALA A 508 6.10 -0.76 -4.63
C ALA A 508 7.38 0.04 -4.90
N PHE A 509 8.50 -0.27 -4.24
CA PHE A 509 9.81 0.34 -4.52
C PHE A 509 10.93 -0.68 -4.80
N THR A 510 10.59 -1.97 -4.86
CA THR A 510 11.52 -3.05 -5.17
C THR A 510 11.53 -3.32 -6.69
N PRO A 511 12.71 -3.31 -7.36
CA PRO A 511 12.85 -3.73 -8.74
C PRO A 511 12.33 -5.15 -8.99
N PRO A 512 11.88 -5.46 -10.23
CA PRO A 512 12.01 -4.67 -11.45
C PRO A 512 10.80 -3.77 -11.77
N VAL A 513 9.71 -3.80 -10.99
CA VAL A 513 8.50 -3.02 -11.32
C VAL A 513 8.31 -1.75 -10.50
N ALA A 514 8.60 -1.78 -9.19
CA ALA A 514 8.75 -0.60 -8.32
C ALA A 514 7.83 0.60 -8.64
N LEU A 515 6.50 0.39 -8.72
CA LEU A 515 5.55 1.38 -9.26
C LEU A 515 5.63 2.76 -8.58
N ALA A 516 5.80 2.81 -7.26
CA ALA A 516 5.94 4.07 -6.53
C ALA A 516 7.29 4.75 -6.82
N ALA A 517 8.37 3.96 -6.94
CA ALA A 517 9.67 4.50 -7.31
C ALA A 517 9.67 5.05 -8.74
N TYR A 518 8.91 4.44 -9.65
CA TYR A 518 8.82 4.88 -11.04
C TYR A 518 7.97 6.15 -11.18
N ALA A 519 6.89 6.26 -10.40
CA ALA A 519 6.15 7.52 -10.27
C ALA A 519 7.06 8.63 -9.71
N ALA A 520 7.82 8.34 -8.65
CA ALA A 520 8.75 9.31 -8.05
C ALA A 520 9.89 9.69 -9.01
N ALA A 521 10.32 8.76 -9.87
CA ALA A 521 11.32 9.01 -10.90
C ALA A 521 10.81 10.02 -11.95
N GLY A 522 9.54 9.93 -12.34
CA GLY A 522 8.89 10.92 -13.21
C GLY A 522 8.87 12.32 -12.61
N ILE A 523 8.55 12.45 -11.31
CA ILE A 523 8.53 13.75 -10.63
C ILE A 523 9.97 14.29 -10.40
N SER A 524 10.91 13.41 -10.02
CA SER A 524 12.29 13.81 -9.75
C SER A 524 13.11 14.10 -11.00
N GLN A 525 12.68 13.61 -12.18
CA GLN A 525 13.43 13.63 -13.44
C GLN A 525 14.71 12.78 -13.35
N ALA A 526 14.61 11.58 -12.78
CA ALA A 526 15.70 10.62 -12.66
C ALA A 526 15.37 9.29 -13.35
N LYS A 527 16.39 8.45 -13.63
CA LYS A 527 16.18 7.13 -14.25
C LYS A 527 15.39 6.22 -13.29
N PRO A 528 14.24 5.63 -13.71
CA PRO A 528 13.37 4.84 -12.82
C PRO A 528 14.08 3.73 -12.05
N MET A 529 14.88 2.90 -12.74
CA MET A 529 15.63 1.82 -12.11
C MET A 529 16.63 2.31 -11.05
N GLN A 530 17.28 3.47 -11.30
CA GLN A 530 18.23 4.02 -10.34
C GLN A 530 17.55 4.54 -9.07
N VAL A 531 16.34 5.11 -9.22
CA VAL A 531 15.51 5.53 -8.08
C VAL A 531 15.09 4.30 -7.27
N ALA A 532 14.61 3.23 -7.92
CA ALA A 532 14.21 2.01 -7.24
C ALA A 532 15.37 1.33 -6.48
N MET A 533 16.54 1.21 -7.11
CA MET A 533 17.75 0.67 -6.45
C MET A 533 18.19 1.52 -5.25
N THR A 534 18.05 2.85 -5.31
CA THR A 534 18.30 3.72 -4.15
C THR A 534 17.21 3.60 -3.10
N ALA A 535 15.95 3.45 -3.51
CA ALA A 535 14.83 3.24 -2.59
C ALA A 535 15.02 1.96 -1.77
N MET A 536 15.49 0.87 -2.38
CA MET A 536 15.87 -0.34 -1.63
C MET A 536 16.96 -0.07 -0.59
N LYS A 537 17.99 0.72 -0.94
CA LYS A 537 19.03 1.09 0.02
C LYS A 537 18.45 1.93 1.18
N VAL A 538 17.63 2.93 0.87
CA VAL A 538 17.00 3.82 1.87
C VAL A 538 15.98 3.07 2.73
N GLY A 539 15.27 2.10 2.15
CA GLY A 539 14.27 1.28 2.82
C GLY A 539 14.80 -0.04 3.38
N ILE A 540 16.12 -0.25 3.45
CA ILE A 540 16.69 -1.58 3.79
C ILE A 540 16.20 -2.11 5.13
N VAL A 541 16.02 -1.25 6.13
CA VAL A 541 15.54 -1.68 7.45
C VAL A 541 14.09 -2.13 7.39
N ALA A 542 13.30 -1.58 6.47
CA ALA A 542 11.92 -2.02 6.26
C ALA A 542 11.83 -3.49 5.82
N PHE A 543 12.85 -4.03 5.12
CA PHE A 543 12.89 -5.44 4.76
C PHE A 543 13.14 -6.36 5.96
N ILE A 544 13.72 -5.83 7.05
CA ILE A 544 14.05 -6.63 8.22
C ILE A 544 12.91 -6.66 9.23
N ILE A 545 12.12 -5.58 9.35
CA ILE A 545 10.99 -5.48 10.28
C ILE A 545 10.07 -6.73 10.24
N PRO A 546 9.70 -7.29 9.08
CA PRO A 546 8.91 -8.52 9.01
C PRO A 546 9.53 -9.73 9.69
N PHE A 547 10.84 -9.92 9.55
CA PHE A 547 11.54 -11.01 10.22
C PHE A 547 11.55 -10.80 11.74
N VAL A 548 11.72 -9.55 12.19
CA VAL A 548 11.71 -9.21 13.61
C VAL A 548 10.43 -9.66 14.27
N PHE A 549 9.28 -9.30 13.71
CA PHE A 549 8.03 -9.56 14.39
C PHE A 549 7.55 -11.01 14.27
N VAL A 550 8.06 -11.78 13.30
CA VAL A 550 7.82 -13.23 13.23
C VAL A 550 8.58 -13.97 14.32
N TYR A 551 9.83 -13.59 14.59
CA TYR A 551 10.60 -14.17 15.70
C TYR A 551 10.27 -13.52 17.05
N GLY A 552 9.72 -12.31 17.04
CA GLY A 552 9.37 -11.51 18.21
C GLY A 552 7.95 -10.97 18.15
N PRO A 553 6.94 -11.78 18.49
CA PRO A 553 5.54 -11.35 18.51
C PRO A 553 5.28 -10.11 19.40
N ALA A 554 6.17 -9.80 20.35
CA ALA A 554 6.11 -8.59 21.17
C ALA A 554 6.09 -7.30 20.32
N ILE A 555 6.73 -7.30 19.13
CA ILE A 555 6.66 -6.16 18.20
C ILE A 555 5.25 -5.98 17.63
N LEU A 556 4.40 -7.01 17.60
CA LEU A 556 2.99 -6.94 17.23
C LEU A 556 2.06 -6.67 18.43
N LEU A 557 2.60 -6.19 19.55
CA LEU A 557 1.87 -6.03 20.83
C LEU A 557 1.38 -7.37 21.43
N ASN A 558 1.97 -8.49 21.02
CA ASN A 558 1.68 -9.80 21.61
C ASN A 558 2.80 -10.19 22.60
N GLY A 559 2.60 -9.86 23.88
CA GLY A 559 3.55 -10.14 24.95
C GLY A 559 3.28 -9.28 26.19
N SER A 560 4.10 -9.43 27.22
CA SER A 560 4.04 -8.55 28.39
C SER A 560 4.49 -7.13 28.04
N VAL A 561 3.99 -6.13 28.79
CA VAL A 561 4.35 -4.71 28.56
C VAL A 561 5.86 -4.50 28.58
N MET A 562 6.58 -5.20 29.48
CA MET A 562 8.04 -5.11 29.56
C MET A 562 8.73 -5.67 28.31
N GLU A 563 8.29 -6.83 27.81
CA GLU A 563 8.83 -7.43 26.58
C GLU A 563 8.61 -6.52 25.38
N ILE A 564 7.42 -5.92 25.27
CA ILE A 564 7.09 -4.98 24.20
C ILE A 564 8.01 -3.75 24.24
N ILE A 565 8.19 -3.15 25.42
CA ILE A 565 9.05 -1.97 25.59
C ILE A 565 10.51 -2.33 25.26
N LEU A 566 11.01 -3.44 25.81
CA LEU A 566 12.38 -3.88 25.60
C LEU A 566 12.64 -4.16 24.11
N ALA A 567 11.80 -4.97 23.48
CA ALA A 567 11.90 -5.30 22.06
C ALA A 567 11.82 -4.05 21.17
N THR A 568 10.98 -3.08 21.52
CA THR A 568 10.89 -1.82 20.77
C THR A 568 12.18 -1.01 20.87
N ILE A 569 12.78 -0.90 22.06
CA ILE A 569 14.02 -0.16 22.28
C ILE A 569 15.19 -0.85 21.56
N THR A 570 15.32 -2.16 21.67
CA THR A 570 16.41 -2.92 21.04
C THR A 570 16.28 -2.92 19.53
N ALA A 571 15.06 -3.06 18.99
CA ALA A 571 14.79 -2.92 17.56
C ALA A 571 15.13 -1.50 17.03
N LEU A 572 14.81 -0.44 17.78
CA LEU A 572 15.19 0.93 17.42
C LEU A 572 16.71 1.13 17.41
N ALA A 573 17.41 0.59 18.41
CA ALA A 573 18.86 0.65 18.48
C ALA A 573 19.51 -0.14 17.32
N GLY A 574 19.06 -1.36 17.05
CA GLY A 574 19.50 -2.17 15.92
C GLY A 574 19.23 -1.50 14.57
N ALA A 575 18.06 -0.89 14.41
CA ALA A 575 17.73 -0.09 13.24
C ALA A 575 18.67 1.11 13.03
N PHE A 576 19.04 1.81 14.11
CA PHE A 576 20.01 2.90 14.07
C PHE A 576 21.43 2.41 13.68
N MET A 577 21.86 1.26 14.21
CA MET A 577 23.13 0.61 13.82
C MET A 577 23.14 0.25 12.33
N LEU A 578 22.06 -0.38 11.84
CA LEU A 578 21.94 -0.77 10.45
C LEU A 578 21.91 0.45 9.51
N ALA A 579 21.13 1.47 9.85
CA ALA A 579 21.09 2.72 9.12
C ALA A 579 22.47 3.38 9.01
N SER A 580 23.21 3.41 10.12
CA SER A 580 24.59 3.92 10.19
C SER A 580 25.54 3.12 9.30
N ALA A 581 25.42 1.79 9.29
CA ALA A 581 26.22 0.93 8.43
C ALA A 581 25.91 1.11 6.94
N VAL A 582 24.63 1.25 6.58
CA VAL A 582 24.18 1.37 5.19
C VAL A 582 24.57 2.72 4.61
N GLU A 583 24.41 3.80 5.38
CA GLU A 583 24.87 5.12 4.93
C GLU A 583 26.37 5.33 5.05
N GLY A 584 27.05 4.48 5.82
CA GLY A 584 28.50 4.56 6.03
C GLY A 584 28.90 5.83 6.80
N TRP A 585 28.03 6.26 7.71
CA TRP A 585 28.23 7.45 8.53
C TRP A 585 27.88 7.11 9.98
N PHE A 586 28.87 7.25 10.86
CA PHE A 586 28.73 6.91 12.29
C PHE A 586 29.56 7.87 13.14
N LEU A 587 28.98 8.36 14.25
CA LEU A 587 29.63 9.32 15.18
C LEU A 587 30.24 10.55 14.49
N ALA A 588 29.49 11.14 13.55
CA ALA A 588 29.89 12.31 12.76
C ALA A 588 31.17 12.12 11.92
N ALA A 589 31.46 10.90 11.49
CA ALA A 589 32.56 10.59 10.57
C ALA A 589 32.20 9.46 9.61
N LYS A 590 32.93 9.37 8.49
CA LYS A 590 32.81 8.25 7.54
C LYS A 590 33.21 6.94 8.23
N ALA A 591 32.29 5.97 8.28
CA ALA A 591 32.55 4.65 8.85
C ALA A 591 33.43 3.82 7.91
N SER A 592 34.48 3.17 8.44
CA SER A 592 35.30 2.22 7.68
C SER A 592 34.52 0.92 7.39
N ILE A 593 35.02 0.09 6.48
CA ILE A 593 34.37 -1.20 6.17
C ILE A 593 34.24 -2.08 7.43
N VAL A 594 35.24 -2.06 8.31
CA VAL A 594 35.25 -2.82 9.58
C VAL A 594 34.13 -2.32 10.50
N VAL A 595 34.01 -1.00 10.69
CA VAL A 595 32.94 -0.42 11.50
C VAL A 595 31.57 -0.77 10.92
N ARG A 596 31.43 -0.75 9.60
CA ARG A 596 30.16 -1.13 8.94
C ARG A 596 29.79 -2.59 9.19
N ILE A 597 30.75 -3.51 9.13
CA ILE A 597 30.52 -4.93 9.42
C ILE A 597 30.12 -5.12 10.89
N LEU A 598 30.81 -4.46 11.83
CA LEU A 598 30.45 -4.50 13.25
C LEU A 598 29.04 -3.97 13.48
N LEU A 599 28.68 -2.83 12.87
CA LEU A 599 27.35 -2.24 12.98
C LEU A 599 26.26 -3.15 12.38
N ILE A 600 26.50 -3.81 11.24
CA ILE A 600 25.56 -4.78 10.65
C ILE A 600 25.38 -5.98 11.60
N SER A 601 26.49 -6.51 12.12
CA SER A 601 26.47 -7.67 13.02
C SER A 601 25.71 -7.35 14.30
N SER A 602 25.99 -6.19 14.90
CA SER A 602 25.26 -5.67 16.07
C SER A 602 23.77 -5.49 15.76
N ALA A 603 23.45 -4.88 14.62
CA ALA A 603 22.05 -4.68 14.22
C ALA A 603 21.31 -6.01 14.14
N LEU A 604 21.85 -7.02 13.45
CA LEU A 604 21.20 -8.33 13.33
C LEU A 604 20.99 -9.01 14.69
N MET A 605 21.94 -8.86 15.63
CA MET A 605 21.81 -9.42 16.98
C MET A 605 20.76 -8.70 17.82
N MET A 606 20.68 -7.36 17.77
CA MET A 606 19.70 -6.58 18.54
C MET A 606 18.29 -6.58 17.91
N ILE A 607 18.19 -7.00 16.66
CA ILE A 607 16.94 -7.11 15.92
C ILE A 607 16.25 -8.44 16.22
N ILE A 608 16.99 -9.50 16.56
CA ILE A 608 16.40 -10.76 17.01
C ILE A 608 16.11 -10.62 18.51
N PRO A 609 14.84 -10.66 18.92
CA PRO A 609 14.48 -10.47 20.33
C PRO A 609 15.11 -11.56 21.20
N GLY A 610 15.83 -11.14 22.24
CA GLY A 610 16.46 -12.04 23.19
C GLY A 610 17.50 -11.32 24.04
N ILE A 611 17.46 -11.51 25.36
CA ILE A 611 18.36 -10.82 26.28
C ILE A 611 19.83 -11.10 25.93
N LEU A 612 20.16 -12.36 25.60
CA LEU A 612 21.52 -12.74 25.23
C LEU A 612 21.97 -12.11 23.91
N THR A 613 21.11 -12.14 22.88
CA THR A 613 21.41 -11.54 21.57
C THR A 613 21.55 -10.03 21.68
N ASP A 614 20.73 -9.38 22.50
CA ASP A 614 20.80 -7.95 22.81
C ASP A 614 22.12 -7.59 23.51
N ILE A 615 22.53 -8.35 24.53
CA ILE A 615 23.81 -8.12 25.25
C ILE A 615 25.00 -8.24 24.29
N ILE A 616 25.02 -9.28 23.45
CA ILE A 616 26.06 -9.48 22.44
C ILE A 616 26.04 -8.31 21.45
N GLY A 617 24.85 -7.91 20.99
CA GLY A 617 24.66 -6.77 20.10
C GLY A 617 25.23 -5.47 20.67
N ILE A 618 24.95 -5.17 21.95
CA ILE A 618 25.47 -4.00 22.67
C ILE A 618 26.99 -4.07 22.79
N ALA A 619 27.57 -5.22 23.14
CA ALA A 619 29.02 -5.39 23.21
C ALA A 619 29.70 -5.07 21.86
N ILE A 620 29.09 -5.50 20.74
CA ILE A 620 29.58 -5.19 19.40
C ILE A 620 29.48 -3.68 19.10
N VAL A 621 28.41 -2.99 19.55
CA VAL A 621 28.32 -1.52 19.43
C VAL A 621 29.47 -0.85 20.15
N VAL A 622 29.76 -1.26 21.38
CA VAL A 622 30.84 -0.69 22.20
C VAL A 622 32.17 -0.82 21.46
N LEU A 623 32.47 -2.00 20.90
CA LEU A 623 33.66 -2.22 20.08
C LEU A 623 33.69 -1.32 18.83
N ALA A 624 32.56 -1.17 18.13
CA ALA A 624 32.45 -0.30 16.96
C ALA A 624 32.69 1.18 17.32
N VAL A 625 32.19 1.63 18.48
CA VAL A 625 32.41 2.98 19.01
C VAL A 625 33.89 3.21 19.31
N PHE A 626 34.54 2.31 20.06
CA PHE A 626 35.97 2.43 20.36
C PHE A 626 36.81 2.49 19.10
N TYR A 627 36.59 1.57 18.16
CA TYR A 627 37.32 1.55 16.89
C TYR A 627 37.09 2.83 16.07
N GLN A 628 35.85 3.32 16.00
CA GLN A 628 35.52 4.55 15.28
C GLN A 628 36.21 5.78 15.89
N ILE A 629 36.33 5.87 17.22
CA ILE A 629 37.04 6.96 17.90
C ILE A 629 38.53 6.94 17.53
N ILE A 630 39.16 5.76 17.51
CA ILE A 630 40.57 5.60 17.13
C ILE A 630 40.79 6.04 15.68
N VAL A 631 39.95 5.57 14.75
CA VAL A 631 40.03 5.94 13.32
C VAL A 631 39.81 7.44 13.12
N LYS A 632 38.87 8.05 13.87
CA LYS A 632 38.59 9.48 13.79
C LYS A 632 39.82 10.29 14.24
N LYS A 633 40.43 9.97 15.39
CA LYS A 633 41.64 10.64 15.89
C LYS A 633 42.79 10.54 14.87
N LYS A 634 43.03 9.37 14.28
CA LYS A 634 44.09 9.17 13.29
C LYS A 634 43.89 10.03 12.04
N ARG A 635 42.65 10.16 11.55
CA ARG A 635 42.33 11.03 10.39
C ARG A 635 42.44 12.52 10.71
N THR A 636 42.11 12.94 11.92
CA THR A 636 42.26 14.34 12.34
C THR A 636 43.73 14.72 12.44
N HIS A 637 44.57 13.83 12.99
CA HIS A 637 46.02 14.02 13.03
C HIS A 637 46.64 14.16 11.63
N ILE A 638 46.33 13.27 10.70
CA ILE A 638 46.84 13.34 9.32
C ILE A 638 46.44 14.66 8.63
N LYS A 639 45.20 15.11 8.82
CA LYS A 639 44.75 16.40 8.27
C LYS A 639 45.50 17.60 8.86
N GLN A 640 45.79 17.58 10.16
CA GLN A 640 46.59 18.64 10.78
C GLN A 640 48.05 18.60 10.33
N GLU A 641 48.62 17.42 10.09
CA GLU A 641 49.97 17.28 9.52
C GLU A 641 50.02 17.77 8.07
N GLU A 642 49.01 17.48 7.25
CA GLU A 642 48.88 18.01 5.88
C GLU A 642 48.67 19.53 5.85
N GLU A 643 47.84 20.08 6.74
CA GLU A 643 47.62 21.53 6.85
C GLU A 643 48.84 22.28 7.41
N ASN A 644 49.67 21.63 8.22
CA ASN A 644 50.92 22.21 8.73
C ASN A 644 52.11 22.07 7.76
N ALA A 645 51.99 21.22 6.74
CA ALA A 645 53.02 21.00 5.71
C ALA A 645 52.83 21.88 4.47
N ILE A 646 51.70 22.60 4.39
CA ILE A 646 51.38 23.63 3.40
C ILE A 646 51.65 24.99 4.03
#